data_AF-A0A954U8T6-F1
#
_entry.id   AF-A0A954U8T6-F1
#
_cell.length_a   1.000
_cell.length_b   1.000
_cell.length_c   1.000
_cell.angle_alpha   90.00
_cell.angle_beta   90.00
_cell.angle_gamma   90.00
#
_symmetry.space_group_name_H-M   'P 1'
#
loop_
_entity.id
_entity.type
_entity.pdbx_description
1 polymer ?
#
loop_
_entity_poly.entity_id
_entity_poly.type
_entity_poly.pdbx_seq_one_letter_code
_entity_poly.pdbx_strand_id
1 'polypeptide(L)'
;ISDTPLTAKQAPDLARSVGRINPRFLQQFIADPLKHRPGTTMPDVMVGLSPLERKAATDEITHYLLSLTDERYSTPAIESEAANRGRDTFHTVGCVACHSPRAEDHQELLAENSVPLGKVHEKYSVDGLVAFLENPLQTRPAGRMPQLQLSHWEAIDIASYLLAAPTTASITEPFPLNADLAAKGKARFAQLGCQQCHSVNSQKPAPTSLALSEVRSNQGCLSDEQGNWPLFQLSDRQRTEMQAALVRTSQDFTSSDHIALTLTGMRCVNCHQRDRLGGVSAERDIYFHTTNPNLGPQGRIPPTLTGVGAKLNPNWMRQVLVAGRTIRPYVTTRMPQYGADNVAHLVELFEQVDHLPDVEYPRFDDQKKLRESGTELVGTAGLNCIVCHTFQLKAAANMPAVDLTEMAERLKKDWFYHYMRDPQSLSRNTIMPSFWPAGRAMRKDILDGDSDLQIEALWQYLLDGRQARTPRGLIVEPIELLATDEAVMLRRSYPGVGKRGIGVGYPQQVNLVFDAEQLRLAMIWKGKFADPGGVWRSQGHGTVRPLGDQLMRFSPGPDLDDATNPWVVDDGRPPSHQFMGYSLDDKMRPRFRYRFAGIDVEDYAVDQIDGSENQAFLRRQLTFKSDADRAGLTFRAASGNSIVRADDGVFVVDGRLQIHVQDASTAKIDTREVNGAATQYLNIPLHLKSGLTTLTLDYRW
;
A
#
# COMPACT_ATOMS: atom_id res chain seq x y z
N ILE A 1 0.81 28.78 28.96
CA ILE A 1 1.02 27.32 28.87
C ILE A 1 2.32 27.09 29.63
N SER A 2 2.22 26.55 30.84
CA SER A 2 3.29 26.55 31.85
C SER A 2 4.40 25.57 31.48
N ASP A 3 5.62 26.10 31.45
CA ASP A 3 6.95 25.50 31.38
C ASP A 3 7.07 24.02 31.79
N THR A 4 6.74 23.12 30.87
CA THR A 4 7.39 21.81 30.84
C THR A 4 7.49 21.30 29.40
N PRO A 5 8.70 21.05 28.87
CA PRO A 5 8.93 20.67 27.46
C PRO A 5 8.55 19.22 27.11
N LEU A 6 7.96 18.50 28.06
CA LEU A 6 7.57 17.09 27.92
C LEU A 6 6.06 16.95 28.16
N THR A 7 5.29 16.83 27.08
CA THR A 7 3.86 16.54 27.18
C THR A 7 3.68 15.11 27.68
N ALA A 8 3.03 14.95 28.84
CA ALA A 8 2.71 13.65 29.38
C ALA A 8 1.85 12.84 28.40
N LYS A 9 2.16 11.54 28.24
CA LYS A 9 1.38 10.63 27.41
C LYS A 9 -0.07 10.58 27.92
N GLN A 10 -1.01 11.05 27.10
CA GLN A 10 -2.43 11.00 27.44
C GLN A 10 -2.94 9.55 27.46
N ALA A 11 -3.82 9.25 28.41
CA ALA A 11 -4.52 7.97 28.48
C ALA A 11 -5.64 7.91 27.41
N PRO A 12 -6.17 6.71 27.08
CA PRO A 12 -7.25 6.59 26.11
C PRO A 12 -8.55 7.29 26.56
N ASP A 13 -9.30 7.81 25.57
CA ASP A 13 -10.68 8.28 25.78
C ASP A 13 -11.60 7.08 25.94
N LEU A 14 -12.19 6.93 27.12
CA LEU A 14 -12.90 5.71 27.48
C LEU A 14 -14.25 5.59 26.77
N ALA A 15 -14.95 6.71 26.50
CA ALA A 15 -16.24 6.67 25.82
C ALA A 15 -16.11 6.16 24.37
N ARG A 16 -14.96 6.43 23.73
CA ARG A 16 -14.62 5.94 22.38
C ARG A 16 -13.91 4.59 22.36
N SER A 17 -13.53 4.05 23.51
CA SER A 17 -12.80 2.78 23.63
C SER A 17 -13.71 1.59 23.91
N VAL A 18 -14.68 1.78 24.80
CA VAL A 18 -15.30 0.69 25.57
C VAL A 18 -16.32 -0.14 24.79
N GLY A 19 -17.05 0.45 23.83
CA GLY A 19 -18.03 -0.26 23.01
C GLY A 19 -17.45 -1.35 22.10
N ARG A 20 -16.13 -1.33 21.92
CA ARG A 20 -15.37 -2.12 20.96
C ARG A 20 -14.48 -3.19 21.60
N ILE A 21 -14.48 -3.24 22.93
CA ILE A 21 -13.65 -4.14 23.74
C ILE A 21 -14.56 -5.19 24.37
N ASN A 22 -14.10 -6.43 24.42
CA ASN A 22 -14.78 -7.51 25.12
C ASN A 22 -14.99 -7.11 26.60
N PRO A 23 -16.25 -7.01 27.09
CA PRO A 23 -16.55 -6.62 28.46
C PRO A 23 -15.85 -7.46 29.54
N ARG A 24 -15.67 -8.78 29.29
CA ARG A 24 -14.99 -9.66 30.24
C ARG A 24 -13.49 -9.42 30.25
N PHE A 25 -12.88 -9.14 29.08
CA PHE A 25 -11.50 -8.67 29.03
C PHE A 25 -11.35 -7.34 29.76
N LEU A 26 -12.27 -6.40 29.56
CA LEU A 26 -12.23 -5.09 30.23
C LEU A 26 -12.26 -5.25 31.75
N GLN A 27 -13.15 -6.09 32.27
CA GLN A 27 -13.22 -6.42 33.69
C GLN A 27 -11.88 -7.01 34.17
N GLN A 28 -11.36 -8.04 33.51
CA GLN A 28 -10.09 -8.65 33.87
C GLN A 28 -8.91 -7.67 33.83
N PHE A 29 -8.86 -6.83 32.80
CA PHE A 29 -7.81 -5.82 32.62
C PHE A 29 -7.88 -4.72 33.67
N ILE A 30 -9.06 -4.29 34.12
CA ILE A 30 -9.19 -3.31 35.21
C ILE A 30 -8.77 -3.92 36.55
N ALA A 31 -9.10 -5.20 36.77
CA ALA A 31 -8.74 -5.89 37.99
C ALA A 31 -7.23 -6.12 38.12
N ASP A 32 -6.53 -6.36 37.00
CA ASP A 32 -5.08 -6.59 36.97
C ASP A 32 -4.48 -6.18 35.61
N PRO A 33 -4.18 -4.87 35.41
CA PRO A 33 -3.70 -4.37 34.12
C PRO A 33 -2.38 -5.01 33.68
N LEU A 34 -1.50 -5.29 34.64
CA LEU A 34 -0.14 -5.75 34.41
C LEU A 34 -0.13 -7.22 33.96
N LYS A 35 -0.98 -8.07 34.55
CA LYS A 35 -1.13 -9.47 34.14
C LYS A 35 -1.69 -9.61 32.74
N HIS A 36 -2.68 -8.79 32.38
CA HIS A 36 -3.37 -8.90 31.08
C HIS A 36 -2.66 -8.14 29.95
N ARG A 37 -1.84 -7.14 30.28
CA ARG A 37 -0.98 -6.45 29.30
C ARG A 37 0.36 -6.04 29.92
N PRO A 38 1.35 -6.95 29.91
CA PRO A 38 2.71 -6.63 30.35
C PRO A 38 3.26 -5.38 29.66
N GLY A 39 3.91 -4.49 30.42
CA GLY A 39 4.45 -3.22 29.93
C GLY A 39 3.40 -2.13 29.65
N THR A 40 2.14 -2.30 30.08
CA THR A 40 1.14 -1.22 30.03
C THR A 40 1.53 -0.05 30.93
N THR A 41 1.18 1.17 30.52
CA THR A 41 1.37 2.39 31.34
C THR A 41 0.17 2.69 32.24
N MET A 42 -0.83 1.81 32.29
CA MET A 42 -1.94 1.88 33.24
C MET A 42 -1.50 1.17 34.53
N PRO A 43 -1.35 1.87 35.66
CA PRO A 43 -0.94 1.25 36.90
C PRO A 43 -2.08 0.42 37.53
N ASP A 44 -1.74 -0.47 38.45
CA ASP A 44 -2.73 -1.01 39.37
C ASP A 44 -3.06 0.07 40.43
N VAL A 45 -4.32 0.54 40.42
CA VAL A 45 -4.83 1.57 41.35
C VAL A 45 -5.62 0.97 42.52
N MET A 46 -5.75 -0.37 42.57
CA MET A 46 -6.55 -1.09 43.56
C MET A 46 -5.70 -1.89 44.55
N VAL A 47 -4.41 -1.57 44.69
CA VAL A 47 -3.45 -2.29 45.54
C VAL A 47 -3.92 -2.40 46.99
N GLY A 48 -4.56 -1.35 47.52
CA GLY A 48 -5.08 -1.32 48.89
C GLY A 48 -6.42 -2.02 49.12
N LEU A 49 -7.06 -2.59 48.09
CA LEU A 49 -8.37 -3.25 48.20
C LEU A 49 -8.22 -4.76 48.45
N SER A 50 -9.08 -5.33 49.30
CA SER A 50 -9.18 -6.79 49.45
C SER A 50 -9.64 -7.46 48.15
N PRO A 51 -9.41 -8.78 47.95
CA PRO A 51 -9.84 -9.47 46.75
C PRO A 51 -11.34 -9.34 46.43
N LEU A 52 -12.19 -9.32 47.46
CA LEU A 52 -13.64 -9.13 47.31
C LEU A 52 -13.99 -7.70 46.89
N GLU A 53 -13.37 -6.69 47.51
CA GLU A 53 -13.57 -5.28 47.17
C GLU A 53 -13.04 -4.95 45.77
N ARG A 54 -11.92 -5.55 45.37
CA ARG A 54 -11.36 -5.43 44.03
C ARG A 54 -12.32 -6.02 43.00
N LYS A 55 -12.86 -7.22 43.24
CA LYS A 55 -13.85 -7.85 42.36
C LYS A 55 -15.10 -6.97 42.20
N ALA A 56 -15.66 -6.48 43.31
CA ALA A 56 -16.81 -5.59 43.29
C ALA A 56 -16.51 -4.27 42.55
N ALA A 57 -15.37 -3.62 42.85
CA ALA A 57 -14.95 -2.38 42.19
C ALA A 57 -14.86 -2.54 40.68
N THR A 58 -14.25 -3.64 40.25
CA THR A 58 -14.01 -3.93 38.84
C THR A 58 -15.34 -4.16 38.11
N ASP A 59 -16.25 -4.92 38.71
CA ASP A 59 -17.59 -5.16 38.16
C ASP A 59 -18.39 -3.85 38.01
N GLU A 60 -18.48 -3.07 39.09
CA GLU A 60 -19.14 -1.76 39.11
C GLU A 60 -18.58 -0.82 38.03
N ILE A 61 -17.24 -0.67 37.96
CA ILE A 61 -16.58 0.18 36.97
C ILE A 61 -16.83 -0.33 35.55
N THR A 62 -16.82 -1.64 35.32
CA THR A 62 -17.11 -2.22 34.00
C THR A 62 -18.51 -1.84 33.53
N HIS A 63 -19.53 -1.95 34.40
CA HIS A 63 -20.88 -1.50 34.08
C HIS A 63 -20.96 0.00 33.79
N TYR A 64 -20.26 0.84 34.55
CA TYR A 64 -20.20 2.28 34.29
C TYR A 64 -19.59 2.58 32.91
N LEU A 65 -18.47 1.93 32.57
CA LEU A 65 -17.81 2.13 31.29
C LEU A 65 -18.71 1.70 30.12
N LEU A 66 -19.38 0.56 30.24
CA LEU A 66 -20.32 0.10 29.21
C LEU A 66 -21.56 1.00 29.09
N SER A 67 -21.94 1.74 30.14
CA SER A 67 -23.03 2.71 30.05
C SER A 67 -22.65 4.02 29.34
N LEU A 68 -21.38 4.22 28.97
CA LEU A 68 -20.93 5.43 28.26
C LEU A 68 -21.21 5.40 26.75
N THR A 69 -21.65 4.26 26.21
CA THR A 69 -21.89 4.07 24.78
C THR A 69 -23.06 3.11 24.57
N ASP A 70 -23.71 3.23 23.41
CA ASP A 70 -24.73 2.29 22.95
C ASP A 70 -24.15 1.17 22.07
N GLU A 71 -22.88 1.29 21.64
CA GLU A 71 -22.18 0.23 20.93
C GLU A 71 -22.05 -1.02 21.82
N ARG A 72 -22.22 -2.21 21.23
CA ARG A 72 -22.13 -3.49 21.93
C ARG A 72 -21.14 -4.41 21.24
N TYR A 73 -20.36 -5.12 22.04
CA TYR A 73 -19.39 -6.09 21.57
C TYR A 73 -20.10 -7.26 20.86
N SER A 74 -19.59 -7.62 19.68
CA SER A 74 -20.03 -8.75 18.85
C SER A 74 -18.82 -9.59 18.44
N THR A 75 -19.02 -10.87 18.11
CA THR A 75 -17.94 -11.75 17.60
C THR A 75 -18.34 -12.31 16.24
N PRO A 76 -18.25 -11.51 15.17
CA PRO A 76 -18.48 -12.03 13.82
C PRO A 76 -17.43 -13.09 13.45
N ALA A 77 -17.76 -13.94 12.48
CA ALA A 77 -16.81 -14.92 11.96
C ALA A 77 -15.63 -14.23 11.28
N ILE A 78 -14.44 -14.82 11.40
CA ILE A 78 -13.23 -14.36 10.73
C ILE A 78 -13.15 -15.07 9.38
N GLU A 79 -13.00 -14.30 8.30
CA GLU A 79 -12.78 -14.84 6.96
C GLU A 79 -11.30 -15.19 6.76
N SER A 80 -11.01 -16.45 6.43
CA SER A 80 -9.63 -16.94 6.26
C SER A 80 -8.86 -16.19 5.17
N GLU A 81 -9.51 -15.84 4.06
CA GLU A 81 -8.89 -15.09 2.97
C GLU A 81 -8.50 -13.66 3.40
N ALA A 82 -9.33 -13.00 4.20
CA ALA A 82 -9.01 -11.70 4.77
C ALA A 82 -7.81 -11.78 5.73
N ALA A 83 -7.73 -12.85 6.53
CA ALA A 83 -6.57 -13.08 7.40
C ALA A 83 -5.27 -13.28 6.60
N ASN A 84 -5.32 -13.98 5.46
CA ASN A 84 -4.14 -14.16 4.59
C ASN A 84 -3.66 -12.82 4.00
N ARG A 85 -4.56 -12.01 3.42
CA ARG A 85 -4.20 -10.66 2.92
C ARG A 85 -3.75 -9.73 4.04
N GLY A 86 -4.34 -9.90 5.22
CA GLY A 86 -3.99 -9.14 6.43
C GLY A 86 -2.58 -9.39 6.91
N ARG A 87 -2.08 -10.64 6.77
CA ARG A 87 -0.69 -10.99 7.05
C ARG A 87 0.25 -10.16 6.18
N ASP A 88 0.04 -10.15 4.87
CA ASP A 88 0.93 -9.47 3.94
C ASP A 88 0.87 -7.95 4.14
N THR A 89 -0.33 -7.41 4.36
CA THR A 89 -0.52 -5.98 4.66
C THR A 89 0.17 -5.58 5.96
N PHE A 90 0.00 -6.34 7.05
CA PHE A 90 0.64 -6.09 8.35
C PHE A 90 2.17 -6.01 8.24
N HIS A 91 2.77 -6.89 7.43
CA HIS A 91 4.22 -6.96 7.26
C HIS A 91 4.78 -5.91 6.28
N THR A 92 3.97 -5.31 5.41
CA THR A 92 4.46 -4.43 4.33
C THR A 92 4.10 -2.95 4.53
N VAL A 93 2.97 -2.65 5.17
CA VAL A 93 2.42 -1.29 5.29
C VAL A 93 3.14 -0.43 6.34
N GLY A 94 3.84 -1.08 7.28
CA GLY A 94 4.64 -0.41 8.32
C GLY A 94 4.30 -0.79 9.77
N CYS A 95 3.35 -1.71 10.02
CA CYS A 95 3.03 -2.15 11.40
C CYS A 95 4.27 -2.72 12.10
N VAL A 96 5.07 -3.51 11.38
CA VAL A 96 6.28 -4.18 11.88
C VAL A 96 7.46 -3.25 12.17
N ALA A 97 7.36 -1.97 11.80
CA ALA A 97 8.33 -0.96 12.24
C ALA A 97 8.24 -0.71 13.75
N CYS A 98 7.07 -0.94 14.36
CA CYS A 98 6.86 -0.79 15.80
C CYS A 98 6.48 -2.11 16.48
N HIS A 99 5.66 -2.94 15.84
CA HIS A 99 5.21 -4.23 16.36
C HIS A 99 6.12 -5.37 15.90
N SER A 100 6.05 -6.50 16.60
CA SER A 100 6.83 -7.67 16.18
C SER A 100 6.21 -8.24 14.90
N PRO A 101 7.03 -8.56 13.88
CA PRO A 101 6.58 -9.45 12.83
C PRO A 101 6.25 -10.83 13.43
N ARG A 102 5.42 -11.58 12.72
CA ARG A 102 4.94 -12.89 13.14
C ARG A 102 5.25 -13.94 12.08
N ALA A 103 5.68 -15.12 12.50
CA ALA A 103 5.84 -16.28 11.63
C ALA A 103 4.47 -16.83 11.18
N GLU A 104 4.48 -17.83 10.31
CA GLU A 104 3.25 -18.47 9.81
C GLU A 104 2.43 -19.13 10.91
N ASP A 105 3.08 -19.59 11.98
CA ASP A 105 2.43 -20.14 13.18
C ASP A 105 2.02 -19.06 14.19
N HIS A 106 2.01 -17.79 13.78
CA HIS A 106 1.67 -16.60 14.56
C HIS A 106 2.62 -16.25 15.71
N GLN A 107 3.77 -16.93 15.85
CA GLN A 107 4.76 -16.58 16.87
C GLN A 107 5.43 -15.24 16.56
N GLU A 108 5.59 -14.39 17.59
CA GLU A 108 6.28 -13.10 17.48
C GLU A 108 7.81 -13.33 17.36
N LEU A 109 8.42 -12.81 16.30
CA LEU A 109 9.83 -13.06 16.00
C LEU A 109 10.80 -12.07 16.67
N LEU A 110 10.35 -10.85 16.98
CA LEU A 110 11.16 -9.74 17.51
C LEU A 110 10.52 -9.10 18.75
N ALA A 111 9.93 -9.91 19.64
CA ALA A 111 9.13 -9.44 20.77
C ALA A 111 9.88 -8.45 21.69
N GLU A 112 11.14 -8.72 22.01
CA GLU A 112 11.96 -7.89 22.92
C GLU A 112 12.18 -6.45 22.42
N ASN A 113 12.30 -6.29 21.10
CA ASN A 113 12.57 -5.02 20.45
C ASN A 113 11.30 -4.40 19.82
N SER A 114 10.12 -4.84 20.24
CA SER A 114 8.83 -4.44 19.66
C SER A 114 7.86 -3.94 20.72
N VAL A 115 6.89 -3.14 20.28
CA VAL A 115 5.71 -2.82 21.10
C VAL A 115 4.81 -4.06 21.12
N PRO A 116 4.56 -4.67 22.30
CA PRO A 116 3.73 -5.86 22.38
C PRO A 116 2.28 -5.52 22.02
N LEU A 117 1.69 -6.36 21.18
CA LEU A 117 0.26 -6.29 20.86
C LEU A 117 -0.60 -6.90 21.99
N GLY A 118 -0.02 -7.85 22.73
CA GLY A 118 -0.74 -8.63 23.74
C GLY A 118 -1.77 -9.57 23.10
N LYS A 119 -2.73 -10.01 23.90
CA LYS A 119 -3.78 -10.93 23.45
C LYS A 119 -4.92 -10.21 22.75
N VAL A 120 -4.67 -9.75 21.53
CA VAL A 120 -5.63 -8.95 20.74
C VAL A 120 -6.96 -9.69 20.52
N HIS A 121 -6.91 -11.02 20.32
CA HIS A 121 -8.07 -11.89 20.13
C HIS A 121 -8.99 -11.99 21.37
N GLU A 122 -8.46 -11.85 22.58
CA GLU A 122 -9.28 -11.80 23.80
C GLU A 122 -9.93 -10.43 23.99
N LYS A 123 -9.33 -9.38 23.41
CA LYS A 123 -9.69 -7.98 23.68
C LYS A 123 -10.69 -7.41 22.69
N TYR A 124 -10.50 -7.62 21.39
CA TYR A 124 -11.25 -6.93 20.35
C TYR A 124 -12.14 -7.89 19.57
N SER A 125 -13.22 -7.36 19.01
CA SER A 125 -13.93 -7.97 17.89
C SER A 125 -13.27 -7.54 16.58
N VAL A 126 -13.66 -8.14 15.45
CA VAL A 126 -13.22 -7.68 14.12
C VAL A 126 -13.62 -6.21 13.95
N ASP A 127 -14.90 -5.89 14.05
CA ASP A 127 -15.41 -4.51 13.90
C ASP A 127 -14.74 -3.52 14.87
N GLY A 128 -14.53 -3.95 16.12
CA GLY A 128 -13.91 -3.12 17.15
C GLY A 128 -12.44 -2.83 16.87
N LEU A 129 -11.70 -3.80 16.32
CA LEU A 129 -10.31 -3.62 15.91
C LEU A 129 -10.22 -2.81 14.61
N VAL A 130 -11.09 -3.06 13.63
CA VAL A 130 -11.19 -2.28 12.38
C VAL A 130 -11.37 -0.80 12.71
N ALA A 131 -12.39 -0.46 13.49
CA ALA A 131 -12.67 0.93 13.85
C ALA A 131 -11.53 1.59 14.64
N PHE A 132 -10.74 0.81 15.40
CA PHE A 132 -9.53 1.33 16.05
C PHE A 132 -8.37 1.55 15.07
N LEU A 133 -8.15 0.63 14.12
CA LEU A 133 -7.07 0.72 13.13
C LEU A 133 -7.30 1.85 12.12
N GLU A 134 -8.56 2.11 11.76
CA GLU A 134 -8.94 3.20 10.87
C GLU A 134 -8.63 4.57 11.47
N ASN A 135 -8.90 4.77 12.76
CA ASN A 135 -8.68 6.05 13.43
C ASN A 135 -8.22 5.90 14.90
N PRO A 136 -6.96 5.47 15.13
CA PRO A 136 -6.47 5.22 16.48
C PRO A 136 -6.35 6.51 17.31
N LEU A 137 -6.20 7.67 16.67
CA LEU A 137 -6.04 8.97 17.32
C LEU A 137 -7.33 9.44 18.02
N GLN A 138 -8.51 9.02 17.56
CA GLN A 138 -9.77 9.30 18.25
C GLN A 138 -9.85 8.66 19.63
N THR A 139 -9.27 7.47 19.77
CA THR A 139 -9.24 6.70 21.02
C THR A 139 -7.97 6.97 21.83
N ARG A 140 -6.84 7.21 21.16
CA ARG A 140 -5.51 7.42 21.75
C ARG A 140 -4.87 8.69 21.18
N PRO A 141 -5.29 9.89 21.64
CA PRO A 141 -4.82 11.17 21.11
C PRO A 141 -3.31 11.41 21.27
N ALA A 142 -2.64 10.70 22.18
CA ALA A 142 -1.18 10.77 22.36
C ALA A 142 -0.34 10.27 21.17
N GLY A 143 -0.96 9.74 20.10
CA GLY A 143 -0.27 9.40 18.84
C GLY A 143 0.67 8.18 18.89
N ARG A 144 0.91 7.56 20.06
CA ARG A 144 1.85 6.43 20.22
C ARG A 144 1.45 5.18 19.41
N MET A 145 0.16 5.02 19.10
CA MET A 145 -0.32 4.19 18.00
C MET A 145 -0.81 5.16 16.92
N PRO A 146 -0.01 5.44 15.88
CA PRO A 146 -0.36 6.40 14.85
C PRO A 146 -1.35 5.80 13.85
N GLN A 147 -2.00 6.67 13.07
CA GLN A 147 -2.83 6.24 11.95
C GLN A 147 -1.94 5.91 10.75
N LEU A 148 -2.07 4.70 10.19
CA LEU A 148 -1.28 4.24 9.04
C LEU A 148 -1.96 4.51 7.68
N GLN A 149 -2.99 5.35 7.67
CA GLN A 149 -3.74 5.71 6.46
C GLN A 149 -4.30 4.47 5.75
N LEU A 150 -4.82 3.51 6.53
CA LEU A 150 -5.42 2.28 6.02
C LEU A 150 -6.77 2.60 5.37
N SER A 151 -7.08 1.92 4.27
CA SER A 151 -8.45 1.81 3.80
C SER A 151 -9.27 0.90 4.73
N HIS A 152 -10.60 0.97 4.62
CA HIS A 152 -11.52 0.10 5.37
C HIS A 152 -11.18 -1.39 5.19
N TRP A 153 -10.93 -1.82 3.96
CA TRP A 153 -10.62 -3.21 3.62
C TRP A 153 -9.26 -3.67 4.16
N GLU A 154 -8.24 -2.80 4.11
CA GLU A 154 -6.94 -3.11 4.73
C GLU A 154 -7.07 -3.25 6.25
N ALA A 155 -7.93 -2.46 6.90
CA ALA A 155 -8.20 -2.58 8.33
C ALA A 155 -8.93 -3.89 8.66
N ILE A 156 -9.90 -4.32 7.84
CA ILE A 156 -10.58 -5.63 7.96
C ILE A 156 -9.58 -6.78 7.84
N ASP A 157 -8.74 -6.74 6.81
CA ASP A 157 -7.75 -7.77 6.54
C ASP A 157 -6.78 -7.90 7.73
N ILE A 158 -6.18 -6.79 8.17
CA ILE A 158 -5.27 -6.78 9.34
C ILE A 158 -6.00 -7.24 10.61
N ALA A 159 -7.24 -6.80 10.85
CA ALA A 159 -8.00 -7.21 12.01
C ALA A 159 -8.25 -8.72 12.00
N SER A 160 -8.68 -9.26 10.86
CA SER A 160 -8.90 -10.69 10.64
C SER A 160 -7.62 -11.49 10.91
N TYR A 161 -6.49 -11.01 10.40
CA TYR A 161 -5.17 -11.63 10.65
C TYR A 161 -4.77 -11.65 12.12
N LEU A 162 -4.92 -10.53 12.83
CA LEU A 162 -4.53 -10.42 14.24
C LEU A 162 -5.45 -11.20 15.19
N LEU A 163 -6.68 -11.45 14.77
CA LEU A 163 -7.71 -12.17 15.52
C LEU A 163 -7.80 -13.66 15.14
N ALA A 164 -7.24 -14.06 14.01
CA ALA A 164 -7.11 -15.46 13.58
C ALA A 164 -6.14 -16.21 14.51
N ALA A 165 -6.62 -16.58 15.69
CA ALA A 165 -5.94 -17.47 16.63
C ALA A 165 -6.68 -18.82 16.68
N PRO A 166 -5.99 -19.93 16.98
CA PRO A 166 -6.62 -21.23 17.14
C PRO A 166 -7.57 -21.21 18.34
N THR A 167 -8.86 -21.10 18.04
CA THR A 167 -10.02 -21.57 18.83
C THR A 167 -9.89 -21.42 20.35
N THR A 168 -10.15 -20.22 20.86
CA THR A 168 -10.71 -20.07 22.22
C THR A 168 -12.20 -19.79 22.11
N ALA A 169 -12.99 -20.52 22.91
CA ALA A 169 -14.44 -20.53 22.91
C ALA A 169 -15.05 -19.14 22.67
N SER A 170 -15.89 -19.05 21.63
CA SER A 170 -16.70 -17.86 21.35
C SER A 170 -17.56 -17.58 22.57
N ILE A 171 -17.31 -16.46 23.25
CA ILE A 171 -18.17 -16.00 24.34
C ILE A 171 -19.40 -15.40 23.67
N THR A 172 -20.44 -16.22 23.50
CA THR A 172 -21.68 -15.86 22.80
C THR A 172 -22.70 -15.15 23.70
N GLU A 173 -22.53 -15.18 25.02
CA GLU A 173 -23.49 -14.55 25.92
C GLU A 173 -23.28 -13.03 26.02
N PRO A 174 -24.33 -12.22 25.75
CA PRO A 174 -24.28 -10.77 25.94
C PRO A 174 -23.93 -10.42 27.39
N PHE A 175 -23.03 -9.46 27.59
CA PHE A 175 -22.77 -8.92 28.92
C PHE A 175 -23.96 -8.06 29.37
N PRO A 176 -24.70 -8.44 30.44
CA PRO A 176 -25.89 -7.68 30.85
C PRO A 176 -25.47 -6.33 31.42
N LEU A 177 -26.12 -5.24 31.01
CA LEU A 177 -25.89 -3.91 31.59
C LEU A 177 -26.82 -3.72 32.80
N ASN A 178 -26.26 -3.32 33.95
CA ASN A 178 -27.01 -3.04 35.17
C ASN A 178 -26.80 -1.56 35.57
N ALA A 179 -27.90 -0.80 35.63
CA ALA A 179 -27.87 0.63 35.90
C ALA A 179 -27.41 0.97 37.32
N ASP A 180 -27.77 0.17 38.32
CA ASP A 180 -27.37 0.40 39.72
C ASP A 180 -25.86 0.17 39.90
N LEU A 181 -25.33 -0.88 39.27
CA LEU A 181 -23.89 -1.14 39.24
C LEU A 181 -23.15 -0.06 38.47
N ALA A 182 -23.71 0.46 37.37
CA ALA A 182 -23.13 1.58 36.64
C ALA A 182 -23.06 2.87 37.49
N ALA A 183 -24.10 3.16 38.28
CA ALA A 183 -24.10 4.31 39.19
C ALA A 183 -23.03 4.17 40.29
N LYS A 184 -22.90 2.98 40.91
CA LYS A 184 -21.81 2.68 41.85
C LYS A 184 -20.45 2.77 41.19
N GLY A 185 -20.33 2.26 39.97
CA GLY A 185 -19.11 2.29 39.17
C GLY A 185 -18.61 3.70 38.88
N LYS A 186 -19.52 4.64 38.60
CA LYS A 186 -19.18 6.05 38.43
C LYS A 186 -18.56 6.64 39.70
N ALA A 187 -19.13 6.34 40.87
CA ALA A 187 -18.58 6.79 42.15
C ALA A 187 -17.22 6.14 42.43
N ARG A 188 -17.09 4.83 42.18
CA ARG A 188 -15.84 4.06 42.34
C ARG A 188 -14.73 4.57 41.42
N PHE A 189 -15.07 4.90 40.18
CA PHE A 189 -14.16 5.48 39.18
C PHE A 189 -13.58 6.81 39.68
N ALA A 190 -14.43 7.66 40.26
CA ALA A 190 -14.00 8.93 40.85
C ALA A 190 -13.12 8.73 42.10
N GLN A 191 -13.51 7.80 42.98
CA GLN A 191 -12.82 7.49 44.23
C GLN A 191 -11.40 6.95 44.01
N LEU A 192 -11.21 6.11 42.98
CA LEU A 192 -9.90 5.57 42.60
C LEU A 192 -9.08 6.53 41.73
N GLY A 193 -9.59 7.73 41.44
CA GLY A 193 -8.86 8.76 40.70
C GLY A 193 -8.68 8.48 39.21
N CYS A 194 -9.47 7.60 38.61
CA CYS A 194 -9.33 7.21 37.19
C CYS A 194 -9.41 8.42 36.23
N GLN A 195 -10.21 9.44 36.59
CA GLN A 195 -10.39 10.70 35.87
C GLN A 195 -9.14 11.59 35.83
N GLN A 196 -8.14 11.35 36.70
CA GLN A 196 -6.87 12.10 36.68
C GLN A 196 -6.04 11.74 35.44
N CYS A 197 -6.25 10.55 34.89
CA CYS A 197 -5.54 10.04 33.72
C CYS A 197 -6.43 10.02 32.47
N HIS A 198 -7.64 9.43 32.59
CA HIS A 198 -8.55 9.17 31.50
C HIS A 198 -9.54 10.32 31.25
N SER A 199 -9.76 10.65 29.98
CA SER A 199 -10.89 11.47 29.57
C SER A 199 -12.14 10.61 29.37
N VAL A 200 -13.29 11.22 29.67
CA VAL A 200 -14.61 10.69 29.33
C VAL A 200 -15.30 11.75 28.48
N ASN A 201 -15.71 11.42 27.25
CA ASN A 201 -16.26 12.39 26.29
C ASN A 201 -15.34 13.60 26.09
N SER A 202 -14.03 13.37 26.00
CA SER A 202 -12.99 14.41 25.87
C SER A 202 -12.98 15.47 26.98
N GLN A 203 -13.67 15.22 28.10
CA GLN A 203 -13.56 16.01 29.32
C GLN A 203 -12.52 15.39 30.24
N LYS A 204 -11.56 16.19 30.69
CA LYS A 204 -10.54 15.79 31.65
C LYS A 204 -10.39 16.89 32.71
N PRO A 205 -10.62 16.60 34.01
CA PRO A 205 -10.17 17.49 35.07
C PRO A 205 -8.67 17.73 34.97
N ALA A 206 -8.19 18.94 35.27
CA ALA A 206 -6.75 19.19 35.33
C ALA A 206 -6.12 18.23 36.34
N PRO A 207 -5.07 17.46 35.95
CA PRO A 207 -4.41 16.57 36.88
C PRO A 207 -3.81 17.38 38.03
N THR A 208 -4.06 16.96 39.26
CA THR A 208 -3.34 17.50 40.42
C THR A 208 -1.95 16.86 40.47
N SER A 209 -1.00 17.39 39.69
CA SER A 209 0.40 16.94 39.73
C SER A 209 1.25 17.85 40.60
N LEU A 210 2.20 17.27 41.32
CA LEU A 210 3.27 18.01 41.97
C LEU A 210 4.16 18.70 40.92
N ALA A 211 4.77 19.83 41.27
CA ALA A 211 5.83 20.39 40.45
C ALA A 211 6.99 19.39 40.36
N LEU A 212 7.72 19.36 39.24
CA LEU A 212 8.82 18.40 39.05
C LEU A 212 9.90 18.54 40.13
N SER A 213 10.14 19.76 40.61
CA SER A 213 11.03 20.09 41.73
C SER A 213 10.58 19.55 43.09
N GLU A 214 9.29 19.23 43.24
CA GLU A 214 8.70 18.69 44.47
C GLU A 214 8.58 17.15 44.44
N VAL A 215 8.95 16.52 43.32
CA VAL A 215 8.90 15.06 43.18
C VAL A 215 9.99 14.42 44.05
N ARG A 216 9.56 13.54 44.95
CA ARG A 216 10.45 12.73 45.79
C ARG A 216 10.94 11.52 44.97
N SER A 217 12.19 11.55 44.54
CA SER A 217 12.75 10.55 43.62
C SER A 217 12.79 9.13 44.18
N ASN A 218 12.81 8.95 45.51
CA ASN A 218 12.93 7.64 46.17
C ASN A 218 11.69 7.22 46.97
N GLN A 219 10.53 7.84 46.74
CA GLN A 219 9.28 7.51 47.46
C GLN A 219 8.13 7.17 46.51
N GLY A 220 7.06 6.55 47.04
CA GLY A 220 5.86 6.23 46.28
C GLY A 220 6.14 5.23 45.16
N CYS A 221 5.68 5.51 43.94
CA CYS A 221 5.85 4.60 42.80
C CYS A 221 7.31 4.41 42.33
N LEU A 222 8.24 5.26 42.77
CA LEU A 222 9.68 5.10 42.51
C LEU A 222 10.42 4.41 43.65
N SER A 223 9.74 4.09 44.75
CA SER A 223 10.28 3.21 45.79
C SER A 223 10.25 1.74 45.33
N ASP A 224 10.89 0.86 46.10
CA ASP A 224 10.71 -0.60 46.05
C ASP A 224 9.53 -1.08 46.91
N GLU A 225 8.82 -0.18 47.59
CA GLU A 225 7.77 -0.51 48.52
C GLU A 225 6.37 -0.46 47.89
N GLN A 226 5.46 -1.25 48.45
CA GLN A 226 4.03 -1.19 48.16
C GLN A 226 3.32 -0.33 49.20
N GLY A 227 2.39 0.51 48.75
CA GLY A 227 1.58 1.33 49.63
C GLY A 227 0.29 1.77 48.95
N ASN A 228 -0.40 2.74 49.54
CA ASN A 228 -1.67 3.25 49.02
C ASN A 228 -1.45 4.28 47.89
N TRP A 229 -0.74 3.87 46.84
CA TRP A 229 -0.49 4.65 45.63
C TRP A 229 -0.54 3.73 44.40
N PRO A 230 -0.72 4.29 43.19
CA PRO A 230 -0.72 3.51 41.96
C PRO A 230 0.58 2.72 41.78
N LEU A 231 0.48 1.42 41.53
CA LEU A 231 1.61 0.52 41.31
C LEU A 231 1.93 0.40 39.82
N PHE A 232 3.14 0.81 39.46
CA PHE A 232 3.73 0.62 38.13
C PHE A 232 4.75 -0.52 38.18
N GLN A 233 4.77 -1.38 37.15
CA GLN A 233 5.78 -2.43 37.03
C GLN A 233 7.07 -1.86 36.43
N LEU A 234 7.84 -1.14 37.25
CA LEU A 234 9.12 -0.58 36.86
C LEU A 234 10.25 -1.55 37.23
N SER A 235 11.14 -1.85 36.28
CA SER A 235 12.37 -2.58 36.59
C SER A 235 13.32 -1.73 37.44
N ASP A 236 14.27 -2.37 38.12
CA ASP A 236 15.29 -1.69 38.93
C ASP A 236 16.08 -0.68 38.08
N ARG A 237 16.37 -1.06 36.84
CA ARG A 237 17.00 -0.19 35.86
C ARG A 237 16.13 1.03 35.54
N GLN A 238 14.84 0.84 35.24
CA GLN A 238 13.92 1.95 34.95
C GLN A 238 13.80 2.90 36.13
N ARG A 239 13.68 2.38 37.36
CA ARG A 239 13.61 3.21 38.57
C ARG A 239 14.89 4.03 38.75
N THR A 240 16.05 3.39 38.58
CA THR A 240 17.36 4.07 38.66
C THR A 240 17.50 5.17 37.60
N GLU A 241 17.13 4.87 36.35
CA GLU A 241 17.20 5.83 35.24
C GLU A 241 16.23 7.01 35.45
N MET A 242 15.00 6.74 35.92
CA MET A 242 14.03 7.79 36.25
C MET A 242 14.50 8.65 37.43
N GLN A 243 15.03 8.04 38.48
CA GLN A 243 15.60 8.74 39.64
C GLN A 243 16.75 9.66 39.23
N ALA A 244 17.69 9.16 38.43
CA ALA A 244 18.80 9.95 37.91
C ALA A 244 18.32 11.09 37.02
N ALA A 245 17.32 10.85 36.16
CA ALA A 245 16.73 11.87 35.32
C ALA A 245 16.07 12.97 36.15
N LEU A 246 15.31 12.62 37.19
CA LEU A 246 14.64 13.58 38.08
C LEU A 246 15.64 14.50 38.81
N VAL A 247 16.82 14.01 39.17
CA VAL A 247 17.87 14.83 39.81
C VAL A 247 18.49 15.84 38.83
N ARG A 248 18.49 15.56 37.53
CA ARG A 248 19.08 16.43 36.48
C ARG A 248 18.15 17.57 36.01
N THR A 249 16.94 17.68 36.53
CA THR A 249 15.83 18.48 35.95
C THR A 249 15.99 20.02 35.99
N SER A 250 17.18 20.55 36.28
CA SER A 250 17.45 21.99 36.25
C SER A 250 18.04 22.51 34.93
N GLN A 251 18.05 21.74 33.85
CA GLN A 251 18.58 22.18 32.54
C GLN A 251 17.45 22.49 31.56
N ASP A 252 17.53 23.67 30.93
CA ASP A 252 16.69 24.05 29.80
C ASP A 252 17.02 23.16 28.60
N PHE A 253 16.01 22.55 27.99
CA PHE A 253 16.18 21.71 26.80
C PHE A 253 16.41 22.58 25.56
N THR A 254 17.38 22.24 24.72
CA THR A 254 17.61 22.93 23.45
C THR A 254 16.58 22.51 22.39
N SER A 255 16.43 23.27 21.29
CA SER A 255 15.57 22.87 20.16
C SER A 255 15.93 21.48 19.62
N SER A 256 17.23 21.12 19.60
CA SER A 256 17.70 19.80 19.20
C SER A 256 17.25 18.70 20.17
N ASP A 257 17.26 18.96 21.48
CA ASP A 257 16.77 18.00 22.47
C ASP A 257 15.26 17.77 22.31
N HIS A 258 14.48 18.81 22.05
CA HIS A 258 13.04 18.70 21.80
C HIS A 258 12.72 17.84 20.57
N ILE A 259 13.50 18.01 19.49
CA ILE A 259 13.42 17.14 18.31
C ILE A 259 13.72 15.70 18.71
N ALA A 260 14.84 15.45 19.39
CA ALA A 260 15.26 14.10 19.77
C ALA A 260 14.22 13.39 20.66
N LEU A 261 13.66 14.11 21.64
CA LEU A 261 12.61 13.62 22.52
C LEU A 261 11.33 13.28 21.74
N THR A 262 10.92 14.15 20.82
CA THR A 262 9.72 13.92 20.00
C THR A 262 9.91 12.73 19.06
N LEU A 263 11.02 12.67 18.32
CA LEU A 263 11.32 11.58 17.38
C LEU A 263 11.46 10.23 18.08
N THR A 264 12.07 10.20 19.27
CA THR A 264 12.19 8.99 20.09
C THR A 264 10.85 8.59 20.67
N GLY A 265 10.09 9.54 21.21
CA GLY A 265 8.76 9.30 21.78
C GLY A 265 7.76 8.76 20.75
N MET A 266 7.77 9.30 19.54
CA MET A 266 6.91 8.86 18.45
C MET A 266 7.48 7.68 17.66
N ARG A 267 8.67 7.18 18.04
CA ARG A 267 9.39 6.08 17.36
C ARG A 267 9.68 6.37 15.88
N CYS A 268 9.80 7.63 15.49
CA CYS A 268 10.21 8.01 14.14
C CYS A 268 11.59 7.43 13.79
N VAL A 269 12.45 7.29 14.81
CA VAL A 269 13.81 6.72 14.68
C VAL A 269 13.84 5.22 14.36
N ASN A 270 12.72 4.49 14.44
CA ASN A 270 12.65 3.09 13.99
C ASN A 270 12.69 2.95 12.46
N CYS A 271 12.29 4.01 11.75
CA CYS A 271 12.24 4.07 10.30
C CYS A 271 13.26 5.04 9.73
N HIS A 272 13.37 6.21 10.37
CA HIS A 272 14.19 7.31 9.92
C HIS A 272 15.48 7.39 10.70
N GLN A 273 16.56 7.73 10.01
CA GLN A 273 17.80 8.13 10.67
C GLN A 273 17.82 9.65 10.85
N ARG A 274 18.22 10.15 12.02
CA ARG A 274 18.58 11.55 12.27
C ARG A 274 20.00 11.58 12.83
N ASP A 275 20.90 12.22 12.10
CA ASP A 275 22.34 12.23 12.34
C ASP A 275 22.93 10.80 12.34
N ARG A 276 23.18 10.23 13.51
CA ARG A 276 23.63 8.84 13.69
C ARG A 276 22.65 7.99 14.50
N LEU A 277 21.49 8.55 14.84
CA LEU A 277 20.47 7.89 15.65
C LEU A 277 19.38 7.30 14.75
N GLY A 278 18.99 6.06 15.03
CA GLY A 278 17.89 5.39 14.38
C GLY A 278 18.21 4.82 13.00
N GLY A 279 17.15 4.61 12.22
CA GLY A 279 17.17 3.89 10.96
C GLY A 279 16.59 2.48 11.11
N VAL A 280 16.29 1.87 9.97
CA VAL A 280 15.73 0.51 9.91
C VAL A 280 16.80 -0.48 10.38
N SER A 281 16.45 -1.35 11.34
CA SER A 281 17.36 -2.38 11.84
C SER A 281 17.54 -3.50 10.81
N ALA A 282 18.66 -4.23 10.88
CA ALA A 282 18.95 -5.32 9.94
C ALA A 282 17.85 -6.41 9.95
N GLU A 283 17.28 -6.69 11.12
CA GLU A 283 16.21 -7.69 11.29
C GLU A 283 14.88 -7.23 10.70
N ARG A 284 14.66 -5.92 10.58
CA ARG A 284 13.44 -5.34 10.00
C ARG A 284 13.56 -4.96 8.54
N ASP A 285 14.77 -4.85 8.02
CA ASP A 285 15.07 -4.41 6.66
C ASP A 285 14.27 -5.19 5.59
N ILE A 286 14.08 -6.49 5.82
CA ILE A 286 13.36 -7.41 4.92
C ILE A 286 11.88 -7.07 4.74
N TYR A 287 11.29 -6.28 5.65
CA TYR A 287 9.88 -5.89 5.62
C TYR A 287 9.64 -4.51 4.99
N PHE A 288 10.70 -3.80 4.61
CA PHE A 288 10.60 -2.55 3.87
C PHE A 288 10.69 -2.85 2.38
N HIS A 289 9.55 -2.85 1.69
CA HIS A 289 9.43 -3.24 0.29
C HIS A 289 9.26 -2.03 -0.65
N THR A 290 9.44 -2.30 -1.94
CA THR A 290 9.21 -1.34 -3.00
C THR A 290 8.56 -2.00 -4.21
N THR A 291 7.72 -1.25 -4.92
CA THR A 291 7.23 -1.65 -6.26
C THR A 291 8.22 -1.30 -7.37
N ASN A 292 9.32 -0.61 -7.06
CA ASN A 292 10.36 -0.21 -8.01
C ASN A 292 11.76 -0.61 -7.50
N PRO A 293 12.19 -1.87 -7.72
CA PRO A 293 13.49 -2.36 -7.22
C PRO A 293 14.69 -1.65 -7.86
N ASN A 294 14.53 -0.99 -9.01
CA ASN A 294 15.62 -0.26 -9.69
C ASN A 294 16.11 0.96 -8.89
N LEU A 295 15.34 1.43 -7.90
CA LEU A 295 15.76 2.52 -7.00
C LEU A 295 16.62 2.04 -5.83
N GLY A 296 16.89 0.73 -5.71
CA GLY A 296 17.68 0.15 -4.63
C GLY A 296 17.09 0.46 -3.24
N PRO A 297 17.92 0.64 -2.20
CA PRO A 297 17.46 1.04 -0.87
C PRO A 297 16.64 2.34 -0.86
N GLN A 298 16.91 3.29 -1.78
CA GLN A 298 16.11 4.52 -1.93
C GLN A 298 14.73 4.27 -2.55
N GLY A 299 14.42 3.07 -3.00
CA GLY A 299 13.07 2.65 -3.40
C GLY A 299 12.20 2.23 -2.22
N ARG A 300 12.80 1.78 -1.11
CA ARG A 300 12.09 1.08 -0.02
C ARG A 300 12.29 1.67 1.37
N ILE A 301 13.44 2.27 1.66
CA ILE A 301 13.76 2.82 2.98
C ILE A 301 13.25 4.27 3.10
N PRO A 302 12.58 4.64 4.21
CA PRO A 302 12.20 6.02 4.51
C PRO A 302 13.42 6.97 4.51
N PRO A 303 13.26 8.23 4.09
CA PRO A 303 14.41 9.14 3.96
C PRO A 303 15.02 9.49 5.33
N THR A 304 16.29 9.86 5.38
CA THR A 304 16.86 10.46 6.60
C THR A 304 16.16 11.80 6.92
N LEU A 305 16.03 12.09 8.22
CA LEU A 305 15.59 13.38 8.74
C LEU A 305 16.75 14.34 9.03
N THR A 306 17.99 13.91 8.78
CA THR A 306 19.18 14.77 8.93
C THR A 306 19.12 15.94 7.96
N GLY A 307 19.18 17.17 8.48
CA GLY A 307 19.14 18.38 7.67
C GLY A 307 17.78 18.62 6.99
N VAL A 308 16.69 18.01 7.48
CA VAL A 308 15.39 18.06 6.82
C VAL A 308 14.78 19.48 6.81
N GLY A 309 15.06 20.30 7.83
CA GLY A 309 14.66 21.70 7.91
C GLY A 309 15.38 22.62 6.91
N ALA A 310 16.60 22.28 6.53
CA ALA A 310 17.30 22.95 5.43
C ALA A 310 16.81 22.48 4.05
N LYS A 311 16.21 21.29 3.98
CA LYS A 311 15.79 20.63 2.74
C LYS A 311 14.39 20.99 2.27
N LEU A 312 13.40 20.86 3.15
CA LEU A 312 11.99 20.94 2.77
C LEU A 312 11.44 22.34 3.05
N ASN A 313 10.54 22.81 2.19
CA ASN A 313 9.75 24.00 2.50
C ASN A 313 8.85 23.73 3.72
N PRO A 314 8.65 24.70 4.64
CA PRO A 314 7.85 24.49 5.86
C PRO A 314 6.42 24.00 5.58
N ASN A 315 5.78 24.56 4.55
CA ASN A 315 4.43 24.14 4.13
C ASN A 315 4.40 22.67 3.67
N TRP A 316 5.40 22.25 2.88
CA TRP A 316 5.51 20.85 2.45
C TRP A 316 5.74 19.93 3.64
N MET A 317 6.67 20.29 4.54
CA MET A 317 6.97 19.50 5.73
C MET A 317 5.74 19.32 6.63
N ARG A 318 4.95 20.39 6.81
CA ARG A 318 3.69 20.34 7.54
C ARG A 318 2.70 19.36 6.91
N GLN A 319 2.54 19.38 5.59
CA GLN A 319 1.64 18.45 4.89
C GLN A 319 2.08 16.99 5.03
N VAL A 320 3.40 16.71 5.07
CA VAL A 320 3.93 15.37 5.30
C VAL A 320 3.67 14.90 6.74
N LEU A 321 3.98 15.75 7.73
CA LEU A 321 3.88 15.40 9.16
C LEU A 321 2.44 15.32 9.67
N VAL A 322 1.54 16.16 9.14
CA VAL A 322 0.18 16.35 9.69
C VAL A 322 -0.92 15.85 8.75
N ALA A 323 -0.73 15.93 7.43
CA ALA A 323 -1.77 15.64 6.44
C ALA A 323 -1.48 14.39 5.59
N GLY A 324 -0.43 13.63 5.91
CA GLY A 324 -0.11 12.38 5.21
C GLY A 324 0.39 12.52 3.78
N ARG A 325 0.82 13.70 3.33
CA ARG A 325 1.31 13.88 1.95
C ARG A 325 2.50 12.95 1.66
N THR A 326 2.48 12.29 0.51
CA THR A 326 3.55 11.42 0.00
C THR A 326 3.97 11.83 -1.42
N ILE A 327 5.22 11.54 -1.77
CA ILE A 327 5.79 11.75 -3.11
C ILE A 327 6.50 10.49 -3.66
N ARG A 328 6.52 9.41 -2.88
CA ARG A 328 7.22 8.15 -3.23
C ARG A 328 6.19 7.03 -3.33
N PRO A 329 5.41 6.96 -4.43
CA PRO A 329 4.33 5.98 -4.58
C PRO A 329 4.84 4.52 -4.64
N TYR A 330 6.14 4.34 -4.84
CA TYR A 330 6.81 3.05 -4.93
C TYR A 330 7.29 2.48 -3.59
N VAL A 331 7.16 3.22 -2.47
CA VAL A 331 7.48 2.70 -1.13
C VAL A 331 6.21 2.10 -0.54
N THR A 332 6.24 0.83 -0.12
CA THR A 332 5.04 0.18 0.45
C THR A 332 4.77 0.62 1.89
N THR A 333 5.84 0.92 2.65
CA THR A 333 5.73 1.40 4.02
C THR A 333 5.19 2.83 4.06
N ARG A 334 4.07 3.04 4.74
CA ARG A 334 3.41 4.34 4.86
C ARG A 334 3.98 5.15 6.01
N MET A 335 4.12 6.46 5.81
CA MET A 335 4.51 7.37 6.89
C MET A 335 3.34 7.50 7.89
N PRO A 336 3.53 7.14 9.17
CA PRO A 336 2.45 7.20 10.14
C PRO A 336 2.02 8.64 10.45
N GLN A 337 0.73 8.83 10.73
CA GLN A 337 0.16 10.11 11.15
C GLN A 337 -0.07 10.12 12.66
N TYR A 338 0.64 11.01 13.35
CA TYR A 338 0.66 11.08 14.81
C TYR A 338 -0.33 12.11 15.38
N GLY A 339 -1.00 12.90 14.54
CA GLY A 339 -1.87 14.01 14.94
C GLY A 339 -1.09 15.31 15.14
N ALA A 340 -1.71 16.45 14.79
CA ALA A 340 -1.04 17.76 14.76
C ALA A 340 -0.41 18.14 16.10
N ASP A 341 -1.12 17.94 17.20
CA ASP A 341 -0.66 18.28 18.55
C ASP A 341 0.63 17.56 18.97
N ASN A 342 0.95 16.44 18.31
CA ASN A 342 2.11 15.61 18.65
C ASN A 342 3.34 15.89 17.79
N VAL A 343 3.21 16.52 16.61
CA VAL A 343 4.32 16.65 15.64
C VAL A 343 4.38 17.97 14.89
N ALA A 344 3.37 18.85 14.97
CA ALA A 344 3.35 20.10 14.22
C ALA A 344 4.52 21.04 14.55
N HIS A 345 4.93 21.08 15.82
CA HIS A 345 6.04 21.90 16.31
C HIS A 345 7.40 21.50 15.71
N LEU A 346 7.54 20.27 15.21
CA LEU A 346 8.76 19.82 14.57
C LEU A 346 9.11 20.64 13.33
N VAL A 347 8.13 21.24 12.63
CA VAL A 347 8.39 22.06 11.44
C VAL A 347 9.29 23.24 11.78
N GLU A 348 8.91 24.00 12.83
CA GLU A 348 9.68 25.15 13.30
C GLU A 348 11.01 24.73 13.90
N LEU A 349 11.03 23.66 14.71
CA LEU A 349 12.26 23.18 15.34
C LEU A 349 13.28 22.69 14.31
N PHE A 350 12.84 21.96 13.26
CA PHE A 350 13.74 21.54 12.20
C PHE A 350 14.32 22.75 11.45
N GLU A 351 13.51 23.75 11.14
CA GLU A 351 13.99 24.97 10.48
C GLU A 351 14.99 25.77 11.33
N GLN A 352 14.81 25.78 12.65
CA GLN A 352 15.74 26.42 13.58
C GLN A 352 17.07 25.69 13.75
N VAL A 353 17.10 24.38 13.53
CA VAL A 353 18.29 23.54 13.83
C VAL A 353 19.04 23.15 12.57
N ASP A 354 18.33 22.94 11.46
CA ASP A 354 18.91 22.47 10.21
C ASP A 354 19.26 23.64 9.30
N HIS A 355 20.56 23.88 9.14
CA HIS A 355 21.08 24.92 8.25
C HIS A 355 22.04 24.34 7.21
N LEU A 356 22.10 25.03 6.07
CA LEU A 356 23.10 24.83 5.04
C LEU A 356 23.81 26.16 4.78
N PRO A 357 25.02 26.16 4.22
CA PRO A 357 25.66 27.40 3.78
C PRO A 357 24.78 28.14 2.77
N ASP A 358 24.75 29.46 2.86
CA ASP A 358 24.03 30.31 1.92
C ASP A 358 24.55 30.13 0.49
N VAL A 359 23.66 30.25 -0.49
CA VAL A 359 23.99 30.15 -1.91
C VAL A 359 23.76 31.49 -2.59
N GLU A 360 24.78 31.98 -3.29
CA GLU A 360 24.60 33.09 -4.23
C GLU A 360 24.00 32.57 -5.53
N TYR A 361 22.88 33.17 -5.95
CA TYR A 361 22.23 32.80 -7.21
C TYR A 361 22.67 33.72 -8.35
N PRO A 362 22.92 33.16 -9.54
CA PRO A 362 23.23 33.98 -10.70
C PRO A 362 22.03 34.84 -11.10
N ARG A 363 22.29 36.06 -11.56
CA ARG A 363 21.28 36.95 -12.15
C ARG A 363 21.16 36.68 -13.64
N PHE A 364 19.95 36.83 -14.17
CA PHE A 364 19.69 36.58 -15.58
C PHE A 364 18.70 37.60 -16.14
N ASP A 365 19.05 38.16 -17.31
CA ASP A 365 18.26 39.22 -17.93
C ASP A 365 17.07 38.65 -18.74
N ASP A 366 17.23 37.49 -19.37
CA ASP A 366 16.21 36.85 -20.22
C ASP A 366 15.59 35.61 -19.57
N GLN A 367 14.60 35.82 -18.70
CA GLN A 367 13.87 34.73 -18.03
C GLN A 367 13.31 33.67 -19.00
N LYS A 368 12.95 34.05 -20.24
CA LYS A 368 12.42 33.13 -21.23
C LYS A 368 13.51 32.17 -21.71
N LYS A 369 14.67 32.70 -22.12
CA LYS A 369 15.82 31.88 -22.54
C LYS A 369 16.26 30.92 -21.42
N LEU A 370 16.25 31.39 -20.18
CA LEU A 370 16.61 30.56 -19.02
C LEU A 370 15.67 29.36 -18.84
N ARG A 371 14.35 29.58 -18.94
CA ARG A 371 13.35 28.49 -18.90
C ARG A 371 13.44 27.55 -20.10
N GLU A 372 13.74 28.06 -21.29
CA GLU A 372 13.99 27.25 -22.48
C GLU A 372 15.21 26.33 -22.29
N SER A 373 16.31 26.86 -21.75
CA SER A 373 17.49 26.07 -21.39
C SER A 373 17.19 25.04 -20.30
N GLY A 374 16.38 25.38 -19.29
CA GLY A 374 15.92 24.43 -18.27
C GLY A 374 15.11 23.27 -18.88
N THR A 375 14.22 23.58 -19.83
CA THR A 375 13.43 22.57 -20.58
C THR A 375 14.35 21.63 -21.37
N GLU A 376 15.38 22.18 -22.02
CA GLU A 376 16.36 21.40 -22.78
C GLU A 376 17.21 20.50 -21.88
N LEU A 377 17.69 21.02 -20.74
CA LEU A 377 18.46 20.27 -19.75
C LEU A 377 17.69 19.07 -19.19
N VAL A 378 16.39 19.19 -18.93
CA VAL A 378 15.57 18.08 -18.39
C VAL A 378 15.34 16.97 -19.42
N GLY A 379 15.29 17.30 -20.71
CA GLY A 379 14.99 16.36 -21.80
C GLY A 379 16.16 15.48 -22.25
N THR A 380 15.88 14.62 -23.22
CA THR A 380 16.87 13.68 -23.80
C THR A 380 18.04 14.38 -24.49
N ALA A 381 17.85 15.64 -24.90
CA ALA A 381 18.88 16.48 -25.49
C ALA A 381 19.75 17.20 -24.46
N GLY A 382 19.55 16.99 -23.15
CA GLY A 382 20.25 17.64 -22.04
C GLY A 382 20.92 16.64 -21.09
N LEU A 383 20.54 16.69 -19.81
CA LEU A 383 20.93 15.77 -18.73
C LEU A 383 20.01 14.54 -18.64
N ASN A 384 18.93 14.51 -19.42
CA ASN A 384 18.01 13.37 -19.55
C ASN A 384 17.34 12.93 -18.23
N CYS A 385 16.93 13.90 -17.41
CA CYS A 385 16.32 13.67 -16.11
C CYS A 385 15.04 12.79 -16.21
N ILE A 386 14.30 12.89 -17.32
CA ILE A 386 13.05 12.16 -17.58
C ILE A 386 13.20 10.65 -17.80
N VAL A 387 14.43 10.14 -17.96
CA VAL A 387 14.66 8.68 -17.99
C VAL A 387 14.54 8.06 -16.60
N CYS A 388 14.76 8.86 -15.56
CA CYS A 388 14.71 8.43 -14.17
C CYS A 388 13.53 9.04 -13.41
N HIS A 389 13.17 10.29 -13.65
CA HIS A 389 12.10 10.93 -12.90
C HIS A 389 10.77 10.91 -13.63
N THR A 390 9.70 10.64 -12.88
CA THR A 390 8.34 10.91 -13.31
C THR A 390 8.20 12.40 -13.68
N PHE A 391 7.39 12.70 -14.69
CA PHE A 391 7.11 14.07 -15.09
C PHE A 391 5.62 14.23 -15.42
N GLN A 392 4.92 15.14 -14.73
CA GLN A 392 3.47 15.34 -14.92
C GLN A 392 2.67 14.03 -14.82
N LEU A 393 2.97 13.22 -13.79
CA LEU A 393 2.37 11.90 -13.54
C LEU A 393 2.67 10.84 -14.62
N LYS A 394 3.49 11.16 -15.63
CA LYS A 394 3.98 10.19 -16.62
C LYS A 394 5.24 9.54 -16.07
N ALA A 395 5.13 8.26 -15.75
CA ALA A 395 6.24 7.48 -15.22
C ALA A 395 7.40 7.42 -16.24
N ALA A 396 8.62 7.57 -15.73
CA ALA A 396 9.81 7.30 -16.53
C ALA A 396 9.92 5.82 -16.90
N ALA A 397 10.54 5.52 -18.04
CA ALA A 397 10.56 4.17 -18.61
C ALA A 397 11.36 3.15 -17.77
N ASN A 398 12.44 3.55 -17.10
CA ASN A 398 13.37 2.62 -16.47
C ASN A 398 13.25 2.58 -14.95
N MET A 399 13.20 3.76 -14.30
CA MET A 399 13.32 3.84 -12.84
C MET A 399 12.51 5.01 -12.28
N PRO A 400 11.17 5.03 -12.45
CA PRO A 400 10.33 6.18 -12.11
C PRO A 400 10.49 6.59 -10.64
N ALA A 401 11.32 7.59 -10.43
CA ALA A 401 11.55 8.26 -9.16
C ALA A 401 10.47 9.35 -8.94
N VAL A 402 10.72 10.22 -7.96
CA VAL A 402 9.82 11.33 -7.61
C VAL A 402 9.51 12.22 -8.81
N ASP A 403 8.30 12.77 -8.86
CA ASP A 403 7.85 13.64 -9.94
C ASP A 403 8.58 14.99 -9.92
N LEU A 404 9.27 15.34 -11.00
CA LEU A 404 10.03 16.60 -11.09
C LEU A 404 9.14 17.82 -10.87
N THR A 405 7.89 17.76 -11.29
CA THR A 405 6.97 18.90 -11.23
C THR A 405 6.51 19.27 -9.82
N GLU A 406 6.90 18.51 -8.79
CA GLU A 406 6.65 18.85 -7.38
C GLU A 406 7.92 19.36 -6.66
N MET A 407 9.07 19.41 -7.34
CA MET A 407 10.35 19.68 -6.68
C MET A 407 10.44 21.08 -6.09
N ALA A 408 9.98 22.10 -6.81
CA ALA A 408 10.04 23.49 -6.33
C ALA A 408 9.05 23.78 -5.19
N GLU A 409 7.90 23.10 -5.16
CA GLU A 409 6.96 23.15 -4.03
C GLU A 409 7.56 22.46 -2.79
N ARG A 410 8.31 21.38 -3.01
CA ARG A 410 8.85 20.52 -1.96
C ARG A 410 10.15 21.03 -1.34
N LEU A 411 11.10 21.47 -2.16
CA LEU A 411 12.48 21.72 -1.77
C LEU A 411 12.74 23.21 -1.54
N LYS A 412 13.62 23.52 -0.60
CA LYS A 412 14.24 24.85 -0.51
C LYS A 412 15.26 25.01 -1.63
N LYS A 413 15.36 26.21 -2.20
CA LYS A 413 16.25 26.52 -3.33
C LYS A 413 17.72 26.27 -2.99
N ASP A 414 18.18 26.68 -1.81
CA ASP A 414 19.57 26.44 -1.37
C ASP A 414 19.92 24.95 -1.35
N TRP A 415 19.03 24.13 -0.78
CA TRP A 415 19.21 22.69 -0.75
C TRP A 415 19.29 22.09 -2.16
N PHE A 416 18.43 22.55 -3.08
CA PHE A 416 18.47 22.12 -4.47
C PHE A 416 19.83 22.42 -5.10
N TYR A 417 20.38 23.62 -4.90
CA TYR A 417 21.69 24.00 -5.41
C TYR A 417 22.83 23.13 -4.87
N HIS A 418 22.87 22.91 -3.54
CA HIS A 418 23.86 22.02 -2.94
C HIS A 418 23.71 20.59 -3.47
N TYR A 419 22.47 20.10 -3.58
CA TYR A 419 22.18 18.75 -4.05
C TYR A 419 22.56 18.54 -5.52
N MET A 420 22.30 19.50 -6.40
CA MET A 420 22.66 19.36 -7.82
C MET A 420 24.18 19.33 -8.03
N ARG A 421 24.95 20.10 -7.23
CA ARG A 421 26.42 20.12 -7.30
C ARG A 421 27.04 18.82 -6.78
N ASP A 422 26.57 18.33 -5.64
CA ASP A 422 27.07 17.09 -5.02
C ASP A 422 25.95 16.28 -4.35
N PRO A 423 25.21 15.45 -5.11
CA PRO A 423 24.13 14.64 -4.57
C PRO A 423 24.57 13.68 -3.46
N GLN A 424 25.81 13.15 -3.54
CA GLN A 424 26.32 12.14 -2.62
C GLN A 424 26.62 12.71 -1.24
N SER A 425 27.00 14.00 -1.16
CA SER A 425 27.24 14.69 0.11
C SER A 425 26.00 14.76 1.00
N LEU A 426 24.82 14.96 0.38
CA LEU A 426 23.54 15.13 1.09
C LEU A 426 22.71 13.83 1.14
N SER A 427 22.91 12.93 0.18
CA SER A 427 22.18 11.66 0.06
C SER A 427 23.14 10.54 -0.32
N ARG A 428 23.79 9.96 0.70
CA ARG A 428 24.73 8.85 0.50
C ARG A 428 24.09 7.70 -0.27
N ASN A 429 24.84 7.14 -1.22
CA ASN A 429 24.41 6.04 -2.09
C ASN A 429 23.19 6.40 -2.96
N THR A 430 22.98 7.68 -3.27
CA THR A 430 21.97 8.04 -4.25
C THR A 430 22.34 7.53 -5.63
N ILE A 431 21.33 7.02 -6.33
CA ILE A 431 21.44 6.60 -7.72
C ILE A 431 21.51 7.78 -8.68
N MET A 432 21.18 9.00 -8.20
CA MET A 432 21.30 10.20 -9.01
C MET A 432 22.79 10.49 -9.28
N PRO A 433 23.21 10.53 -10.55
CA PRO A 433 24.60 10.83 -10.89
C PRO A 433 24.91 12.30 -10.61
N SER A 434 26.19 12.61 -10.40
CA SER A 434 26.65 13.99 -10.43
C SER A 434 26.75 14.44 -11.89
N PHE A 435 25.99 15.47 -12.26
CA PHE A 435 26.04 16.10 -13.59
C PHE A 435 27.02 17.28 -13.65
N TRP A 436 27.54 17.72 -12.50
CA TRP A 436 28.58 18.74 -12.36
C TRP A 436 29.76 18.25 -11.51
N PRO A 437 30.46 17.17 -11.93
CA PRO A 437 31.57 16.63 -11.16
C PRO A 437 32.67 17.70 -10.98
N ALA A 438 33.13 17.87 -9.75
CA ALA A 438 34.04 18.95 -9.35
C ALA A 438 33.55 20.36 -9.74
N GLY A 439 32.23 20.56 -9.77
CA GLY A 439 31.59 21.85 -10.08
C GLY A 439 31.57 22.21 -11.56
N ARG A 440 31.84 21.27 -12.48
CA ARG A 440 31.95 21.54 -13.92
C ARG A 440 30.84 20.86 -14.71
N ALA A 441 30.11 21.61 -15.53
CA ALA A 441 29.03 21.09 -16.36
C ALA A 441 29.49 20.02 -17.36
N MET A 442 28.75 18.90 -17.41
CA MET A 442 28.92 17.91 -18.47
C MET A 442 28.46 18.42 -19.85
N ARG A 443 27.46 19.31 -19.89
CA ARG A 443 26.89 19.87 -21.11
C ARG A 443 27.39 21.27 -21.37
N LYS A 444 28.54 21.38 -22.05
CA LYS A 444 29.19 22.68 -22.34
C LYS A 444 28.49 23.49 -23.42
N ASP A 445 27.65 22.83 -24.21
CA ASP A 445 26.89 23.42 -25.31
C ASP A 445 25.63 24.18 -24.85
N ILE A 446 25.19 23.96 -23.60
CA ILE A 446 24.04 24.67 -23.01
C ILE A 446 24.57 25.72 -22.04
N LEU A 447 24.18 26.99 -22.22
CA LEU A 447 24.59 28.13 -21.37
C LEU A 447 26.13 28.20 -21.19
N ASP A 448 26.87 27.95 -22.27
CA ASP A 448 28.34 27.97 -22.32
C ASP A 448 29.04 27.06 -21.28
N GLY A 449 28.31 26.07 -20.74
CA GLY A 449 28.82 25.18 -19.70
C GLY A 449 28.95 25.81 -18.32
N ASP A 450 28.30 26.95 -18.08
CA ASP A 450 28.25 27.57 -16.76
C ASP A 450 27.35 26.75 -15.83
N SER A 451 27.96 26.16 -14.80
CA SER A 451 27.28 25.28 -13.85
C SER A 451 26.18 25.98 -13.07
N ASP A 452 26.39 27.23 -12.68
CA ASP A 452 25.45 27.96 -11.82
C ASP A 452 24.24 28.39 -12.64
N LEU A 453 24.45 28.85 -13.87
CA LEU A 453 23.37 29.17 -14.81
C LEU A 453 22.55 27.93 -15.16
N GLN A 454 23.17 26.76 -15.35
CA GLN A 454 22.43 25.52 -15.62
C GLN A 454 21.57 25.06 -14.45
N ILE A 455 22.09 25.14 -13.22
CA ILE A 455 21.33 24.79 -12.02
C ILE A 455 20.17 25.80 -11.83
N GLU A 456 20.41 27.09 -12.04
CA GLU A 456 19.33 28.10 -11.99
C GLU A 456 18.28 27.86 -13.08
N ALA A 457 18.68 27.52 -14.30
CA ALA A 457 17.77 27.21 -15.40
C ALA A 457 16.83 26.05 -15.06
N LEU A 458 17.38 24.99 -14.45
CA LEU A 458 16.59 23.88 -13.95
C LEU A 458 15.62 24.32 -12.86
N TRP A 459 16.08 25.10 -11.86
CA TRP A 459 15.21 25.59 -10.80
C TRP A 459 14.04 26.43 -11.35
N GLN A 460 14.32 27.37 -12.25
CA GLN A 460 13.31 28.24 -12.87
C GLN A 460 12.30 27.46 -13.70
N TYR A 461 12.74 26.42 -14.39
CA TYR A 461 11.85 25.50 -15.10
C TYR A 461 10.95 24.70 -14.14
N LEU A 462 11.48 24.23 -13.01
CA LEU A 462 10.72 23.45 -12.03
C LEU A 462 9.71 24.31 -11.23
N LEU A 463 9.91 25.63 -11.15
CA LEU A 463 8.94 26.56 -10.53
C LEU A 463 7.60 26.59 -11.26
N ASP A 464 7.57 26.30 -12.57
CA ASP A 464 6.32 26.19 -13.32
C ASP A 464 5.48 24.98 -12.88
N GLY A 465 6.07 24.05 -12.10
CA GLY A 465 5.39 22.92 -11.49
C GLY A 465 4.66 22.07 -12.53
N ARG A 466 3.37 21.80 -12.29
CA ARG A 466 2.53 21.02 -13.22
C ARG A 466 2.34 21.70 -14.59
N GLN A 467 2.60 23.01 -14.70
CA GLN A 467 2.52 23.77 -15.96
C GLN A 467 3.86 23.82 -16.72
N ALA A 468 4.92 23.21 -16.19
CA ALA A 468 6.21 23.16 -16.85
C ALA A 468 6.10 22.57 -18.27
N ARG A 469 6.78 23.19 -19.24
CA ARG A 469 6.76 22.75 -20.63
C ARG A 469 7.28 21.32 -20.75
N THR A 470 6.55 20.46 -21.47
CA THR A 470 6.97 19.07 -21.70
C THR A 470 8.36 19.00 -22.34
N PRO A 471 9.34 18.33 -21.71
CA PRO A 471 10.69 18.22 -22.22
C PRO A 471 10.75 17.24 -23.40
N ARG A 472 11.75 17.42 -24.28
CA ARG A 472 11.98 16.54 -25.43
C ARG A 472 12.24 15.11 -24.95
N GLY A 473 11.59 14.15 -25.60
CA GLY A 473 11.75 12.72 -25.33
C GLY A 473 10.77 12.14 -24.30
N LEU A 474 9.94 12.96 -23.64
CA LEU A 474 8.89 12.44 -22.76
C LEU A 474 7.72 11.82 -23.56
N ILE A 475 7.37 12.44 -24.68
CA ILE A 475 6.44 11.87 -25.66
C ILE A 475 7.31 11.15 -26.68
N VAL A 476 7.40 9.82 -26.54
CA VAL A 476 8.07 8.99 -27.54
C VAL A 476 7.02 8.51 -28.52
N GLU A 477 7.22 8.77 -29.81
CA GLU A 477 6.33 8.24 -30.84
C GLU A 477 6.26 6.71 -30.73
N PRO A 478 5.07 6.11 -30.90
CA PRO A 478 4.94 4.66 -30.91
C PRO A 478 5.80 4.06 -32.01
N ILE A 479 6.41 2.90 -31.74
CA ILE A 479 6.92 2.08 -32.85
C ILE A 479 5.68 1.41 -33.45
N GLU A 480 5.33 1.67 -34.69
CA GLU A 480 4.14 1.05 -35.29
C GLU A 480 4.51 -0.29 -35.93
N LEU A 481 4.17 -1.40 -35.28
CA LEU A 481 4.14 -2.71 -35.92
C LEU A 481 2.76 -2.92 -36.51
N LEU A 482 2.67 -3.00 -37.83
CA LEU A 482 1.41 -3.10 -38.58
C LEU A 482 1.32 -4.45 -39.30
N ALA A 483 0.11 -5.00 -39.42
CA ALA A 483 -0.20 -6.11 -40.30
C ALA A 483 -0.92 -5.56 -41.53
N THR A 484 -0.30 -5.70 -42.70
CA THR A 484 -0.78 -5.10 -43.96
C THR A 484 -1.30 -6.15 -44.92
N ASP A 485 -0.41 -7.01 -45.43
CA ASP A 485 -0.76 -8.01 -46.47
C ASP A 485 -0.92 -9.44 -45.92
N GLU A 486 -0.25 -9.72 -44.81
CA GLU A 486 -0.24 -11.01 -44.11
C GLU A 486 -0.29 -10.77 -42.60
N ALA A 487 -0.58 -11.83 -41.84
CA ALA A 487 -0.60 -11.73 -40.39
C ALA A 487 0.81 -11.54 -39.83
N VAL A 488 0.93 -10.64 -38.85
CA VAL A 488 2.20 -10.33 -38.19
C VAL A 488 2.14 -10.81 -36.75
N MET A 489 3.16 -11.56 -36.32
CA MET A 489 3.24 -12.10 -34.97
C MET A 489 4.31 -11.43 -34.12
N LEU A 490 3.99 -11.17 -32.86
CA LEU A 490 4.94 -10.65 -31.88
C LEU A 490 4.83 -11.40 -30.54
N ARG A 491 5.90 -12.13 -30.18
CA ARG A 491 6.02 -12.98 -28.99
C ARG A 491 6.71 -12.26 -27.84
N ARG A 492 5.94 -11.67 -26.93
CA ARG A 492 6.40 -10.83 -25.82
C ARG A 492 5.34 -10.76 -24.72
N SER A 493 5.68 -10.11 -23.60
CA SER A 493 4.71 -9.76 -22.57
C SER A 493 3.71 -8.73 -23.10
N TYR A 494 2.43 -8.94 -22.80
CA TYR A 494 1.35 -7.97 -23.04
C TYR A 494 0.70 -7.62 -21.70
N PRO A 495 -0.08 -6.54 -21.56
CA PRO A 495 -0.65 -6.22 -20.26
C PRO A 495 -1.63 -7.32 -19.85
N GLY A 496 -1.45 -7.89 -18.66
CA GLY A 496 -2.22 -9.03 -18.16
C GLY A 496 -1.82 -10.40 -18.75
N VAL A 497 -0.73 -10.46 -19.51
CA VAL A 497 -0.17 -11.70 -20.08
C VAL A 497 1.34 -11.71 -19.90
N GLY A 498 1.88 -12.76 -19.27
CA GLY A 498 3.32 -12.90 -19.02
C GLY A 498 4.16 -13.03 -20.29
N LYS A 499 5.44 -13.41 -20.12
CA LYS A 499 6.42 -13.51 -21.22
C LYS A 499 6.06 -14.49 -22.35
N ARG A 500 5.00 -15.29 -22.17
CA ARG A 500 4.50 -16.29 -23.13
C ARG A 500 3.29 -15.80 -23.94
N GLY A 501 3.03 -14.49 -23.95
CA GLY A 501 2.04 -13.88 -24.83
C GLY A 501 2.44 -13.92 -26.30
N ILE A 502 1.47 -14.22 -27.16
CA ILE A 502 1.61 -14.26 -28.61
C ILE A 502 0.56 -13.33 -29.21
N GLY A 503 0.97 -12.12 -29.59
CA GLY A 503 0.12 -11.21 -30.34
C GLY A 503 0.14 -11.54 -31.83
N VAL A 504 -1.03 -11.42 -32.46
CA VAL A 504 -1.23 -11.61 -33.89
C VAL A 504 -2.04 -10.44 -34.42
N GLY A 505 -1.45 -9.69 -35.34
CA GLY A 505 -2.15 -8.65 -36.08
C GLY A 505 -2.57 -9.18 -37.44
N TYR A 506 -3.78 -8.86 -37.87
CA TYR A 506 -4.30 -9.29 -39.16
C TYR A 506 -4.51 -8.10 -40.12
N PRO A 507 -4.42 -8.33 -41.45
CA PRO A 507 -4.63 -7.31 -42.49
C PRO A 507 -5.89 -6.45 -42.34
N GLN A 508 -7.01 -7.04 -41.94
CA GLN A 508 -8.27 -6.30 -41.74
C GLN A 508 -8.32 -5.51 -40.43
N GLN A 509 -7.17 -5.30 -39.77
CA GLN A 509 -7.05 -4.54 -38.52
C GLN A 509 -7.91 -5.09 -37.39
N VAL A 510 -8.09 -6.40 -37.33
CA VAL A 510 -8.62 -7.12 -36.17
C VAL A 510 -7.48 -7.93 -35.60
N ASN A 511 -7.20 -7.78 -34.31
CA ASN A 511 -5.98 -8.30 -33.71
C ASN A 511 -6.31 -9.12 -32.46
N LEU A 512 -5.42 -10.03 -32.10
CA LEU A 512 -5.56 -10.84 -30.89
C LEU A 512 -4.26 -11.02 -30.12
N VAL A 513 -4.38 -11.41 -28.86
CA VAL A 513 -3.28 -12.00 -28.08
C VAL A 513 -3.72 -13.34 -27.52
N PHE A 514 -2.96 -14.37 -27.87
CA PHE A 514 -3.06 -15.71 -27.29
C PHE A 514 -2.05 -15.85 -26.15
N ASP A 515 -2.51 -16.33 -25.00
CA ASP A 515 -1.68 -16.61 -23.84
C ASP A 515 -1.30 -18.09 -23.83
N ALA A 516 -0.05 -18.40 -24.19
CA ALA A 516 0.44 -19.78 -24.25
C ALA A 516 0.86 -20.34 -22.87
N GLU A 517 0.82 -19.54 -21.80
CA GLU A 517 0.96 -20.07 -20.44
C GLU A 517 -0.37 -20.71 -20.00
N GLN A 518 -1.47 -19.98 -20.16
CA GLN A 518 -2.80 -20.39 -19.69
C GLN A 518 -3.71 -20.98 -20.78
N LEU A 519 -3.30 -21.01 -22.05
CA LEU A 519 -4.06 -21.54 -23.18
C LEU A 519 -5.43 -20.86 -23.38
N ARG A 520 -5.38 -19.54 -23.54
CA ARG A 520 -6.58 -18.71 -23.67
C ARG A 520 -6.41 -17.59 -24.69
N LEU A 521 -7.54 -17.14 -25.23
CA LEU A 521 -7.62 -15.84 -25.88
C LEU A 521 -7.64 -14.76 -24.78
N ALA A 522 -6.57 -13.97 -24.68
CA ALA A 522 -6.44 -12.98 -23.61
C ALA A 522 -7.00 -11.61 -23.99
N MET A 523 -6.83 -11.20 -25.25
CA MET A 523 -7.24 -9.88 -25.74
C MET A 523 -7.62 -9.93 -27.21
N ILE A 524 -8.55 -9.06 -27.61
CA ILE A 524 -8.85 -8.73 -29.01
C ILE A 524 -9.13 -7.24 -29.16
N TRP A 525 -8.77 -6.64 -30.31
CA TRP A 525 -9.05 -5.23 -30.60
C TRP A 525 -9.08 -4.92 -32.09
N LYS A 526 -9.66 -3.77 -32.44
CA LYS A 526 -9.72 -3.24 -33.81
C LYS A 526 -8.68 -2.14 -34.01
N GLY A 527 -8.17 -1.94 -35.22
CA GLY A 527 -7.19 -0.91 -35.57
C GLY A 527 -5.75 -1.43 -35.68
N LYS A 528 -4.77 -0.52 -35.50
CA LYS A 528 -3.35 -0.83 -35.62
C LYS A 528 -2.94 -1.94 -34.65
N PHE A 529 -2.01 -2.81 -35.08
CA PHE A 529 -1.62 -3.98 -34.30
C PHE A 529 -0.91 -3.59 -32.99
N ALA A 530 0.36 -3.20 -33.00
CA ALA A 530 1.08 -3.09 -31.74
C ALA A 530 2.25 -2.09 -31.73
N ASP A 531 2.52 -1.57 -30.52
CA ASP A 531 3.70 -0.79 -30.19
C ASP A 531 4.65 -1.61 -29.32
N PRO A 532 5.73 -2.16 -29.91
CA PRO A 532 6.75 -2.89 -29.17
C PRO A 532 7.76 -1.97 -28.47
N GLY A 533 7.58 -0.64 -28.46
CA GLY A 533 8.53 0.31 -27.86
C GLY A 533 8.91 -0.03 -26.43
N GLY A 534 7.96 -0.48 -25.59
CA GLY A 534 8.21 -0.89 -24.21
C GLY A 534 9.16 -2.08 -24.06
N VAL A 535 9.25 -2.96 -25.06
CA VAL A 535 10.11 -4.15 -25.06
C VAL A 535 11.37 -3.98 -25.91
N TRP A 536 11.35 -3.12 -26.93
CA TRP A 536 12.49 -2.92 -27.84
C TRP A 536 13.43 -1.79 -27.43
N ARG A 537 12.93 -0.78 -26.70
CA ARG A 537 13.75 0.35 -26.22
C ARG A 537 14.41 0.10 -24.86
N SER A 538 14.05 -0.98 -24.19
CA SER A 538 14.57 -1.38 -22.88
C SER A 538 15.23 -2.76 -22.96
N GLN A 539 15.80 -3.25 -21.85
CA GLN A 539 16.39 -4.60 -21.73
C GLN A 539 15.34 -5.73 -21.71
N GLY A 540 14.23 -5.58 -22.47
CA GLY A 540 13.17 -6.59 -22.59
C GLY A 540 12.22 -6.73 -21.39
N HIS A 541 12.19 -5.76 -20.45
CA HIS A 541 11.40 -5.84 -19.20
C HIS A 541 10.01 -5.15 -19.27
N GLY A 542 9.63 -4.54 -20.40
CA GLY A 542 8.33 -3.91 -20.59
C GLY A 542 7.25 -4.82 -21.19
N THR A 543 6.10 -4.23 -21.56
CA THR A 543 5.01 -4.90 -22.28
C THR A 543 4.79 -4.25 -23.65
N VAL A 544 4.34 -5.05 -24.61
CA VAL A 544 3.82 -4.56 -25.89
C VAL A 544 2.49 -3.86 -25.67
N ARG A 545 2.30 -2.70 -26.29
CA ARG A 545 1.05 -1.93 -26.17
C ARG A 545 0.17 -2.12 -27.42
N PRO A 546 -1.08 -2.59 -27.31
CA PRO A 546 -2.04 -2.56 -28.42
C PRO A 546 -2.23 -1.11 -28.92
N LEU A 547 -2.19 -0.89 -30.23
CA LEU A 547 -2.30 0.45 -30.82
C LEU A 547 -3.71 0.83 -31.28
N GLY A 548 -4.58 -0.15 -31.46
CA GLY A 548 -5.93 0.07 -31.95
C GLY A 548 -6.93 0.47 -30.86
N ASP A 549 -8.16 0.70 -31.29
CA ASP A 549 -9.30 1.06 -30.45
C ASP A 549 -10.14 -0.18 -30.07
N GLN A 550 -11.17 0.04 -29.24
CA GLN A 550 -12.14 -1.00 -28.87
C GLN A 550 -11.51 -2.29 -28.27
N LEU A 551 -10.44 -2.14 -27.49
CA LEU A 551 -9.77 -3.26 -26.83
C LEU A 551 -10.70 -3.98 -25.84
N MET A 552 -10.79 -5.29 -26.01
CA MET A 552 -11.45 -6.24 -25.13
C MET A 552 -10.39 -7.09 -24.43
N ARG A 553 -10.52 -7.23 -23.10
CA ARG A 553 -9.64 -8.06 -22.26
C ARG A 553 -10.48 -9.17 -21.63
N PHE A 554 -9.98 -10.39 -21.68
CA PHE A 554 -10.62 -11.54 -21.08
C PHE A 554 -9.88 -11.98 -19.81
N SER A 555 -10.63 -12.61 -18.89
CA SER A 555 -10.17 -13.00 -17.56
C SER A 555 -9.16 -14.14 -17.62
N PRO A 556 -8.18 -14.20 -16.71
CA PRO A 556 -7.24 -15.33 -16.58
C PRO A 556 -7.93 -16.70 -16.39
N GLY A 557 -7.18 -17.78 -16.64
CA GLY A 557 -7.64 -19.17 -16.68
C GLY A 557 -7.73 -19.75 -18.10
N PRO A 558 -7.68 -21.07 -18.30
CA PRO A 558 -7.80 -21.68 -19.63
C PRO A 558 -9.18 -21.48 -20.25
N ASP A 559 -9.23 -21.44 -21.58
CA ASP A 559 -10.52 -21.37 -22.28
C ASP A 559 -11.25 -22.72 -22.27
N LEU A 560 -10.54 -23.85 -22.37
CA LEU A 560 -11.11 -25.20 -22.25
C LEU A 560 -10.74 -25.80 -20.89
N ASP A 561 -11.71 -26.26 -20.10
CA ASP A 561 -11.44 -26.89 -18.80
C ASP A 561 -12.53 -27.89 -18.37
N ASP A 562 -12.31 -28.55 -17.24
CA ASP A 562 -13.31 -29.36 -16.55
C ASP A 562 -14.40 -28.46 -15.95
N ALA A 563 -15.67 -28.79 -16.22
CA ALA A 563 -16.81 -28.00 -15.77
C ALA A 563 -17.12 -28.20 -14.27
N THR A 564 -16.70 -29.33 -13.69
CA THR A 564 -16.96 -29.68 -12.29
C THR A 564 -15.83 -29.21 -11.39
N ASN A 565 -14.58 -29.45 -11.82
CA ASN A 565 -13.37 -29.11 -11.09
C ASN A 565 -12.46 -28.21 -11.94
N PRO A 566 -12.89 -26.96 -12.22
CA PRO A 566 -12.07 -26.03 -12.98
C PRO A 566 -10.79 -25.71 -12.21
N TRP A 567 -9.73 -25.42 -12.95
CA TRP A 567 -8.47 -25.00 -12.35
C TRP A 567 -8.63 -23.69 -11.56
N VAL A 568 -8.06 -23.66 -10.35
CA VAL A 568 -7.97 -22.45 -9.54
C VAL A 568 -6.84 -21.60 -10.11
N VAL A 569 -7.20 -20.47 -10.68
CA VAL A 569 -6.31 -19.61 -11.46
C VAL A 569 -5.18 -19.05 -10.61
N ASP A 570 -3.95 -19.30 -11.05
CA ASP A 570 -2.74 -18.63 -10.58
C ASP A 570 -1.94 -18.04 -11.77
N ASP A 571 -0.70 -17.57 -11.53
CA ASP A 571 0.17 -16.97 -12.55
C ASP A 571 0.86 -17.99 -13.48
N GLY A 572 0.72 -19.28 -13.20
CA GLY A 572 1.34 -20.39 -13.90
C GLY A 572 0.46 -21.02 -14.97
N ARG A 573 0.93 -22.17 -15.46
CA ARG A 573 0.22 -23.02 -16.41
C ARG A 573 -0.64 -24.04 -15.66
N PRO A 574 -1.91 -24.24 -16.03
CA PRO A 574 -2.73 -25.30 -15.46
C PRO A 574 -2.09 -26.68 -15.67
N PRO A 575 -2.09 -27.57 -14.68
CA PRO A 575 -1.30 -28.82 -14.71
C PRO A 575 -1.78 -29.83 -15.77
N SER A 576 -3.05 -29.80 -16.14
CA SER A 576 -3.66 -30.71 -17.13
C SER A 576 -3.57 -30.20 -18.56
N HIS A 577 -2.91 -29.07 -18.76
CA HIS A 577 -2.89 -28.29 -19.99
C HIS A 577 -1.47 -28.18 -20.55
N GLN A 578 -1.32 -28.44 -21.84
CA GLN A 578 -0.02 -28.45 -22.50
C GLN A 578 -0.06 -27.68 -23.81
N PHE A 579 0.73 -26.61 -23.92
CA PHE A 579 0.95 -25.93 -25.20
C PHE A 579 1.85 -26.78 -26.10
N MET A 580 1.41 -27.08 -27.32
CA MET A 580 2.13 -27.91 -28.30
C MET A 580 2.77 -27.08 -29.43
N GLY A 581 2.64 -25.76 -29.40
CA GLY A 581 3.18 -24.84 -30.39
C GLY A 581 2.12 -24.38 -31.40
N TYR A 582 2.55 -23.97 -32.58
CA TYR A 582 1.66 -23.53 -33.67
C TYR A 582 2.28 -23.84 -35.03
N SER A 583 1.45 -23.89 -36.07
CA SER A 583 1.86 -23.80 -37.46
C SER A 583 1.35 -22.50 -38.08
N LEU A 584 1.94 -22.08 -39.20
CA LEU A 584 1.52 -20.90 -39.95
C LEU A 584 0.98 -21.36 -41.29
N ASP A 585 -0.07 -20.70 -41.77
CA ASP A 585 -0.54 -20.86 -43.14
C ASP A 585 0.22 -19.95 -44.12
N ASP A 586 -0.23 -19.91 -45.37
CA ASP A 586 0.32 -19.10 -46.46
C ASP A 586 0.16 -17.58 -46.27
N LYS A 587 -0.70 -17.16 -45.32
CA LYS A 587 -0.91 -15.77 -44.90
C LYS A 587 -0.31 -15.50 -43.52
N MET A 588 0.59 -16.37 -43.06
CA MET A 588 1.28 -16.27 -41.77
C MET A 588 0.33 -16.28 -40.56
N ARG A 589 -0.91 -16.76 -40.73
CA ARG A 589 -1.91 -16.86 -39.65
C ARG A 589 -1.60 -18.09 -38.80
N PRO A 590 -1.51 -17.94 -37.47
CA PRO A 590 -1.17 -19.06 -36.61
C PRO A 590 -2.37 -19.96 -36.33
N ARG A 591 -2.08 -21.25 -36.37
CA ARG A 591 -2.93 -22.34 -35.91
C ARG A 591 -2.32 -22.88 -34.62
N PHE A 592 -2.84 -22.42 -33.49
CA PHE A 592 -2.34 -22.80 -32.17
C PHE A 592 -2.75 -24.23 -31.85
N ARG A 593 -1.83 -25.00 -31.29
CA ARG A 593 -2.05 -26.39 -30.90
C ARG A 593 -1.78 -26.57 -29.42
N TYR A 594 -2.71 -27.16 -28.71
CA TYR A 594 -2.56 -27.48 -27.30
C TYR A 594 -3.37 -28.72 -26.92
N ARG A 595 -3.08 -29.27 -25.74
CA ARG A 595 -3.71 -30.48 -25.24
C ARG A 595 -4.28 -30.25 -23.86
N PHE A 596 -5.47 -30.77 -23.61
CA PHE A 596 -6.12 -30.80 -22.31
C PHE A 596 -6.61 -32.22 -22.00
N ALA A 597 -6.09 -32.85 -20.94
CA ALA A 597 -6.55 -34.17 -20.47
C ALA A 597 -6.65 -35.26 -21.58
N GLY A 598 -5.75 -35.21 -22.57
CA GLY A 598 -5.71 -36.12 -23.73
C GLY A 598 -6.55 -35.68 -24.94
N ILE A 599 -7.22 -34.53 -24.89
CA ILE A 599 -7.93 -33.91 -26.01
C ILE A 599 -6.95 -32.99 -26.73
N ASP A 600 -6.73 -33.24 -28.02
CA ASP A 600 -5.95 -32.34 -28.87
C ASP A 600 -6.84 -31.21 -29.36
N VAL A 601 -6.38 -29.98 -29.19
CA VAL A 601 -7.11 -28.78 -29.59
C VAL A 601 -6.29 -28.00 -30.58
N GLU A 602 -6.95 -27.65 -31.67
CA GLU A 602 -6.47 -26.72 -32.66
C GLU A 602 -7.32 -25.46 -32.63
N ASP A 603 -6.68 -24.31 -32.45
CA ASP A 603 -7.33 -23.00 -32.33
C ASP A 603 -6.81 -22.08 -33.44
N TYR A 604 -7.72 -21.75 -34.35
CA TYR A 604 -7.40 -21.07 -35.59
C TYR A 604 -8.29 -19.85 -35.78
N ALA A 605 -7.69 -18.67 -35.71
CA ALA A 605 -8.38 -17.41 -35.90
C ALA A 605 -8.00 -16.75 -37.23
N VAL A 606 -9.01 -16.22 -37.93
CA VAL A 606 -8.86 -15.52 -39.20
C VAL A 606 -9.68 -14.22 -39.19
N ASP A 607 -9.16 -13.20 -39.85
CA ASP A 607 -9.90 -12.00 -40.18
C ASP A 607 -10.84 -12.25 -41.38
N GLN A 608 -12.04 -11.69 -41.29
CA GLN A 608 -13.08 -11.77 -42.33
C GLN A 608 -13.73 -10.41 -42.49
N ILE A 609 -14.33 -10.15 -43.65
CA ILE A 609 -15.18 -8.97 -43.88
C ILE A 609 -16.61 -9.48 -44.02
N ASP A 610 -17.54 -8.88 -43.27
CA ASP A 610 -18.96 -9.08 -43.55
C ASP A 610 -19.36 -8.29 -44.79
N GLY A 611 -19.79 -8.99 -45.85
CA GLY A 611 -20.13 -8.38 -47.13
C GLY A 611 -21.38 -7.49 -47.10
N SER A 612 -22.26 -7.62 -46.10
CA SER A 612 -23.46 -6.78 -45.96
C SER A 612 -23.18 -5.44 -45.28
N GLU A 613 -22.25 -5.42 -44.31
CA GLU A 613 -21.95 -4.26 -43.46
C GLU A 613 -20.58 -3.64 -43.76
N ASN A 614 -19.76 -4.30 -44.59
CA ASN A 614 -18.38 -3.96 -44.88
C ASN A 614 -17.52 -3.78 -43.61
N GLN A 615 -17.80 -4.59 -42.59
CA GLN A 615 -17.10 -4.56 -41.31
C GLN A 615 -16.21 -5.79 -41.13
N ALA A 616 -14.98 -5.55 -40.68
CA ALA A 616 -14.06 -6.61 -40.33
C ALA A 616 -14.45 -7.27 -39.00
N PHE A 617 -14.37 -8.60 -38.95
CA PHE A 617 -14.61 -9.38 -37.75
C PHE A 617 -13.57 -10.50 -37.64
N LEU A 618 -13.38 -11.02 -36.42
CA LEU A 618 -12.48 -12.14 -36.17
C LEU A 618 -13.30 -13.43 -36.05
N ARG A 619 -13.04 -14.40 -36.92
CA ARG A 619 -13.59 -15.76 -36.81
C ARG A 619 -12.57 -16.66 -36.16
N ARG A 620 -12.92 -17.24 -35.01
CA ARG A 620 -12.12 -18.25 -34.30
C ARG A 620 -12.79 -19.62 -34.46
N GLN A 621 -12.06 -20.56 -35.04
CA GLN A 621 -12.48 -21.94 -35.21
C GLN A 621 -11.62 -22.84 -34.35
N LEU A 622 -12.28 -23.66 -33.53
CA LEU A 622 -11.66 -24.58 -32.62
C LEU A 622 -12.00 -25.99 -33.04
N THR A 623 -10.99 -26.85 -33.19
CA THR A 623 -11.17 -28.26 -33.50
C THR A 623 -10.63 -29.09 -32.35
N PHE A 624 -11.51 -29.89 -31.74
CA PHE A 624 -11.21 -30.80 -30.66
C PHE A 624 -11.14 -32.21 -31.21
N LYS A 625 -10.03 -32.90 -30.99
CA LYS A 625 -9.84 -34.31 -31.29
C LYS A 625 -9.76 -35.11 -30.01
N SER A 626 -10.66 -36.09 -29.86
CA SER A 626 -10.70 -37.00 -28.71
C SER A 626 -10.82 -38.44 -29.19
N ASP A 627 -10.10 -39.36 -28.56
CA ASP A 627 -10.17 -40.80 -28.86
C ASP A 627 -11.35 -41.51 -28.17
N ALA A 628 -12.12 -40.78 -27.35
CA ALA A 628 -13.30 -41.28 -26.65
C ALA A 628 -14.35 -40.18 -26.49
N ASP A 629 -15.59 -40.57 -26.21
CA ASP A 629 -16.64 -39.64 -25.81
C ASP A 629 -16.27 -38.95 -24.49
N ARG A 630 -16.33 -37.61 -24.45
CA ARG A 630 -16.04 -36.78 -23.27
C ARG A 630 -17.21 -35.84 -22.99
N ALA A 631 -17.64 -35.80 -21.74
CA ALA A 631 -18.65 -34.88 -21.23
C ALA A 631 -18.10 -34.14 -20.01
N GLY A 632 -18.85 -33.16 -19.49
CA GLY A 632 -18.42 -32.38 -18.32
C GLY A 632 -17.29 -31.39 -18.63
N LEU A 633 -17.14 -31.01 -19.90
CA LEU A 633 -16.17 -30.01 -20.34
C LEU A 633 -16.87 -28.66 -20.52
N THR A 634 -16.14 -27.58 -20.32
CA THR A 634 -16.63 -26.24 -20.62
C THR A 634 -15.60 -25.47 -21.44
N PHE A 635 -16.10 -24.72 -22.42
CA PHE A 635 -15.32 -23.76 -23.18
C PHE A 635 -15.77 -22.34 -22.90
N ARG A 636 -14.89 -21.52 -22.35
CA ARG A 636 -15.13 -20.10 -22.10
C ARG A 636 -14.86 -19.29 -23.37
N ALA A 637 -15.92 -18.75 -23.96
CA ALA A 637 -15.83 -17.92 -25.16
C ALA A 637 -15.46 -16.46 -24.86
N ALA A 638 -15.86 -15.94 -23.69
CA ALA A 638 -15.55 -14.59 -23.23
C ALA A 638 -15.80 -14.40 -21.72
N SER A 639 -15.33 -13.27 -21.20
CA SER A 639 -15.68 -12.76 -19.88
C SER A 639 -15.78 -11.23 -19.92
N GLY A 640 -16.61 -10.63 -19.06
CA GLY A 640 -16.75 -9.18 -18.94
C GLY A 640 -17.51 -8.78 -17.67
N ASN A 641 -17.72 -7.49 -17.49
CA ASN A 641 -18.53 -6.95 -16.39
C ASN A 641 -20.03 -7.22 -16.64
N SER A 642 -20.43 -7.21 -17.92
CA SER A 642 -21.80 -7.49 -18.34
C SER A 642 -21.80 -8.29 -19.64
N ILE A 643 -22.56 -9.39 -19.68
CA ILE A 643 -22.81 -10.21 -20.85
C ILE A 643 -24.32 -10.39 -20.95
N VAL A 644 -24.88 -10.01 -22.09
CA VAL A 644 -26.32 -10.16 -22.37
C VAL A 644 -26.52 -10.99 -23.61
N ARG A 645 -27.51 -11.89 -23.58
CA ARG A 645 -27.96 -12.61 -24.78
C ARG A 645 -28.85 -11.65 -25.57
N ALA A 646 -28.43 -11.29 -26.78
CA ALA A 646 -29.14 -10.34 -27.64
C ALA A 646 -30.08 -11.05 -28.62
N ASP A 647 -29.68 -12.22 -29.12
CA ASP A 647 -30.47 -13.07 -30.02
C ASP A 647 -30.05 -14.55 -29.85
N ASP A 648 -30.67 -15.46 -30.60
CA ASP A 648 -30.18 -16.83 -30.70
C ASP A 648 -28.77 -16.83 -31.29
N GLY A 649 -27.85 -17.55 -30.65
CA GLY A 649 -26.44 -17.51 -31.04
C GLY A 649 -25.66 -16.27 -30.58
N VAL A 650 -26.30 -15.16 -30.22
CA VAL A 650 -25.64 -13.84 -30.14
C VAL A 650 -25.58 -13.30 -28.72
N PHE A 651 -24.37 -12.94 -28.29
CA PHE A 651 -24.09 -12.39 -26.96
C PHE A 651 -23.33 -11.06 -27.08
N VAL A 652 -23.65 -10.09 -26.24
CA VAL A 652 -22.99 -8.79 -26.20
C VAL A 652 -22.24 -8.64 -24.88
N VAL A 653 -20.92 -8.47 -24.96
CA VAL A 653 -20.00 -8.29 -23.85
C VAL A 653 -19.71 -6.80 -23.67
N ASP A 654 -19.94 -6.30 -22.46
CA ASP A 654 -19.77 -4.91 -22.01
C ASP A 654 -20.41 -3.86 -22.92
N GLY A 655 -21.46 -4.23 -23.67
CA GLY A 655 -22.10 -3.35 -24.66
C GLY A 655 -21.23 -2.98 -25.87
N ARG A 656 -20.08 -3.66 -26.06
CA ARG A 656 -19.04 -3.27 -27.04
C ARG A 656 -18.60 -4.37 -27.98
N LEU A 657 -18.82 -5.63 -27.64
CA LEU A 657 -18.37 -6.77 -28.42
C LEU A 657 -19.49 -7.77 -28.56
N GLN A 658 -19.95 -7.98 -29.78
CA GLN A 658 -20.88 -9.04 -30.13
C GLN A 658 -20.12 -10.33 -30.46
N ILE A 659 -20.57 -11.43 -29.86
CA ILE A 659 -20.03 -12.77 -30.07
C ILE A 659 -21.17 -13.63 -30.61
N HIS A 660 -21.00 -14.15 -31.81
CA HIS A 660 -21.91 -15.13 -32.40
C HIS A 660 -21.31 -16.53 -32.27
N VAL A 661 -22.05 -17.41 -31.60
CA VAL A 661 -21.70 -18.82 -31.37
C VAL A 661 -22.59 -19.66 -32.29
N GLN A 662 -22.00 -20.36 -33.27
CA GLN A 662 -22.77 -21.04 -34.33
C GLN A 662 -23.67 -22.19 -33.84
N ASP A 663 -23.42 -22.76 -32.66
CA ASP A 663 -24.30 -23.72 -31.99
C ASP A 663 -24.46 -23.34 -30.50
N ALA A 664 -25.28 -22.32 -30.25
CA ALA A 664 -25.41 -21.70 -28.92
C ALA A 664 -26.52 -22.27 -28.05
N SER A 665 -27.16 -23.36 -28.48
CA SER A 665 -28.29 -24.00 -27.80
C SER A 665 -27.94 -24.37 -26.35
N THR A 666 -26.67 -24.57 -26.05
CA THR A 666 -26.14 -24.96 -24.73
C THR A 666 -25.38 -23.85 -23.99
N ALA A 667 -25.14 -22.70 -24.60
CA ALA A 667 -24.30 -21.63 -24.03
C ALA A 667 -24.96 -20.96 -22.81
N LYS A 668 -24.17 -20.73 -21.76
CA LYS A 668 -24.59 -20.20 -20.45
C LYS A 668 -23.78 -18.97 -20.06
N ILE A 669 -24.40 -18.09 -19.30
CA ILE A 669 -23.76 -16.93 -18.69
C ILE A 669 -23.69 -17.20 -17.19
N ASP A 670 -22.47 -17.40 -16.70
CA ASP A 670 -22.22 -17.64 -15.27
C ASP A 670 -21.66 -16.37 -14.64
N THR A 671 -22.10 -16.01 -13.44
CA THR A 671 -21.54 -14.90 -12.66
C THR A 671 -20.70 -15.45 -11.53
N ARG A 672 -19.47 -14.96 -11.38
CA ARG A 672 -18.57 -15.30 -10.27
C ARG A 672 -18.04 -14.01 -9.66
N GLU A 673 -17.91 -13.98 -8.34
CA GLU A 673 -17.14 -12.92 -7.70
C GLU A 673 -15.65 -13.19 -7.86
N VAL A 674 -14.93 -12.20 -8.39
CA VAL A 674 -13.48 -12.20 -8.50
C VAL A 674 -12.98 -10.89 -7.92
N ASN A 675 -12.14 -10.95 -6.88
CA ASN A 675 -11.60 -9.77 -6.20
C ASN A 675 -12.66 -8.75 -5.72
N GLY A 676 -13.82 -9.24 -5.24
CA GLY A 676 -14.91 -8.39 -4.74
C GLY A 676 -15.74 -7.69 -5.83
N ALA A 677 -15.56 -8.06 -7.10
CA ALA A 677 -16.37 -7.60 -8.22
C ALA A 677 -17.03 -8.78 -8.95
N ALA A 678 -18.32 -8.63 -9.28
CA ALA A 678 -19.04 -9.61 -10.09
C ALA A 678 -18.50 -9.60 -11.53
N THR A 679 -17.95 -10.72 -11.98
CA THR A 679 -17.51 -10.94 -13.35
C THR A 679 -18.39 -12.00 -14.00
N GLN A 680 -18.84 -11.75 -15.23
CA GLN A 680 -19.64 -12.68 -16.02
C GLN A 680 -18.80 -13.43 -17.04
N TYR A 681 -19.13 -14.69 -17.26
CA TYR A 681 -18.43 -15.63 -18.13
C TYR A 681 -19.41 -16.25 -19.13
N LEU A 682 -19.10 -16.16 -20.43
CA LEU A 682 -19.84 -16.87 -21.47
C LEU A 682 -19.22 -18.26 -21.66
N ASN A 683 -19.86 -19.27 -21.09
CA ASN A 683 -19.39 -20.65 -21.07
C ASN A 683 -20.25 -21.53 -21.99
N ILE A 684 -19.59 -22.38 -22.77
CA ILE A 684 -20.20 -23.31 -23.71
C ILE A 684 -19.90 -24.72 -23.19
N PRO A 685 -20.89 -25.42 -22.61
CA PRO A 685 -20.74 -26.83 -22.25
C PRO A 685 -20.42 -27.66 -23.50
N LEU A 686 -19.39 -28.49 -23.40
CA LEU A 686 -18.95 -29.34 -24.51
C LEU A 686 -19.19 -30.82 -24.22
N HIS A 687 -19.80 -31.48 -25.19
CA HIS A 687 -19.91 -32.94 -25.27
C HIS A 687 -19.16 -33.39 -26.52
N LEU A 688 -17.92 -33.84 -26.34
CA LEU A 688 -17.08 -34.28 -27.45
C LEU A 688 -17.37 -35.74 -27.75
N LYS A 689 -17.61 -36.08 -29.01
CA LYS A 689 -17.65 -37.46 -29.47
C LYS A 689 -16.25 -37.94 -29.82
N SER A 690 -16.02 -39.25 -29.76
CA SER A 690 -14.82 -39.85 -30.35
C SER A 690 -14.67 -39.39 -31.81
N GLY A 691 -13.52 -38.83 -32.16
CA GLY A 691 -13.27 -38.18 -33.45
C GLY A 691 -13.06 -36.67 -33.32
N LEU A 692 -13.60 -35.91 -34.27
CA LEU A 692 -13.44 -34.45 -34.37
C LEU A 692 -14.74 -33.74 -34.01
N THR A 693 -14.64 -32.71 -33.18
CA THR A 693 -15.72 -31.77 -32.87
C THR A 693 -15.22 -30.35 -33.18
N THR A 694 -16.07 -29.50 -33.76
CA THR A 694 -15.70 -28.13 -34.11
C THR A 694 -16.61 -27.12 -33.43
N LEU A 695 -16.02 -26.04 -32.91
CA LEU A 695 -16.72 -24.87 -32.39
C LEU A 695 -16.27 -23.63 -33.18
N THR A 696 -17.22 -22.82 -33.65
CA THR A 696 -16.92 -21.58 -34.37
C THR A 696 -17.52 -20.39 -33.64
N LEU A 697 -16.71 -19.35 -33.45
CA LEU A 697 -17.04 -18.11 -32.77
C LEU A 697 -16.70 -16.93 -33.69
N ASP A 698 -17.65 -16.03 -33.90
CA ASP A 698 -17.42 -14.77 -34.63
C ASP A 698 -17.46 -13.61 -33.64
N TYR A 699 -16.37 -12.82 -33.58
CA TYR A 699 -16.20 -11.66 -32.70
C TYR A 699 -16.31 -10.36 -33.52
N ARG A 700 -17.29 -9.52 -33.17
CA ARG A 700 -17.69 -8.29 -33.88
C ARG A 700 -17.78 -7.12 -32.91
N TRP A 701 -17.37 -5.92 -33.33
CA TRP A 701 -17.35 -4.71 -32.49
C TRP A 701 -18.49 -3.76 -32.80
#